data_AF-A0A397TPF1-F1
#
_entry.id   AF-A0A397TPF1-F1
#
_cell.length_a   1.000
_cell.length_b   1.000
_cell.length_c   1.000
_cell.angle_alpha   90.00
_cell.angle_beta   90.00
_cell.angle_gamma   90.00
#
_symmetry.space_group_name_H-M   'P 1'
#
loop_
_entity.id
_entity.type
_entity.pdbx_description
1 polymer ?
#
loop_
_entity_poly.entity_id
_entity_poly.type
_entity_poly.pdbx_seq_one_letter_code
_entity_poly.pdbx_strand_id
1 'polypeptide(L)'
;AGNGNNEAQLYLGNCYRNGIGVEKDEIKAFNCYEVAAKNGNNEAEFILGNCYYDGIGVQKDEVKAFNWYEKAAVNGNNEAQLYLGNCYKNGTGIEKDEVKALYWYQKAAEKGDKSAQYCLGLYYENEKNEIKAIYWYQNAVENGEIKAFEKVKKLAEQGHSNAQYRLGHFYKNEIFIEKDINKAFYWYEKAAENGNKAAQYNLGNCYYDGTGIQKDEVKAFYWYQIAAENGDKNAQYNLGLYYKNGTASIGMNNVKSLEWFKKSAEQEHNNAQNQLGFFYKYGIGIEKDEVKAFYWYKKAAENNNKYAQHNLGLCYENEIGTEKNEVKAFEWFKKSAEQGYIDAQNKLAICYENGIGSEKDKIKAIYWHKRATENKCSTEHNLNLYHKDKTHIKAAGSECENATEWIKKALEYKKVKLIPHHELINGVSLYTGGFGHIAKSFWTKTNNYVVCKKLKNTTIIKHDLLDAFIHELKIHLHLDYSDRIIRCLGISLDPETNEYLLIMQYANSGDLQNYLKNNFKNLTWNDKKKLAFQIADGLNYLHNEYVLHRDLHSKNIVIHENNAKITDFGISKIQNDQNSTAYIGNFGVIAYMEPKRILDPNFPHTRSSDIYSFGVIMWEISSGYPPFIKCTSDSDRAALGYAINSGTREVTIPNTPNEYAKLYISCWDQEPKQRPTINDVLDEFKRMGFGISAKIKEPVKDRNSLTLGSKTSDISTQSSDLYINS
;
A
#
# COMPACT_ATOMS: atom_id res chain seq x y z
N ALA A 1 18.65 20.20 -54.97
CA ALA A 1 17.75 21.04 -55.78
C ALA A 1 18.00 20.87 -57.29
N GLY A 2 19.19 21.22 -57.82
CA GLY A 2 19.47 21.25 -59.28
C GLY A 2 19.15 20.00 -60.10
N ASN A 3 19.18 18.81 -59.49
CA ASN A 3 18.84 17.54 -60.16
C ASN A 3 17.33 17.18 -60.13
N GLY A 4 16.44 18.11 -59.73
CA GLY A 4 14.98 17.88 -59.75
C GLY A 4 14.40 17.13 -58.54
N ASN A 5 15.22 16.78 -57.53
CA ASN A 5 14.72 16.20 -56.29
C ASN A 5 13.77 17.16 -55.57
N ASN A 6 12.52 16.73 -55.38
CA ASN A 6 11.40 17.57 -54.94
C ASN A 6 11.51 18.02 -53.47
N GLU A 7 12.02 17.16 -52.58
CA GLU A 7 12.26 17.47 -51.17
C GLU A 7 13.39 18.49 -50.99
N ALA A 8 14.49 18.33 -51.74
CA ALA A 8 15.57 19.32 -51.76
C ALA A 8 15.14 20.67 -52.36
N GLN A 9 14.18 20.67 -53.27
CA GLN A 9 13.58 21.91 -53.81
C GLN A 9 12.68 22.58 -52.76
N LEU A 10 11.86 21.82 -52.04
CA LEU A 10 11.07 22.31 -50.91
C LEU A 10 11.97 22.97 -49.84
N TYR A 11 13.04 22.30 -49.42
CA TYR A 11 13.98 22.86 -48.44
C TYR A 11 14.69 24.12 -48.94
N LEU A 12 15.13 24.14 -50.20
CA LEU A 12 15.72 25.33 -50.79
C LEU A 12 14.72 26.50 -50.84
N GLY A 13 13.45 26.21 -51.16
CA GLY A 13 12.37 27.19 -51.10
C GLY A 13 12.20 27.77 -49.69
N ASN A 14 12.23 26.92 -48.66
CA ASN A 14 12.18 27.36 -47.26
C ASN A 14 13.39 28.24 -46.88
N CYS A 15 14.60 27.91 -47.38
CA CYS A 15 15.78 28.74 -47.18
C CYS A 15 15.62 30.13 -47.81
N TYR A 16 15.15 30.21 -49.06
CA TYR A 16 14.89 31.50 -49.71
C TYR A 16 13.76 32.29 -49.03
N ARG A 17 12.70 31.61 -48.58
CA ARG A 17 11.57 32.26 -47.90
C ARG A 17 11.98 32.88 -46.56
N ASN A 18 12.87 32.22 -45.83
CA ASN A 18 13.26 32.60 -44.48
C ASN A 18 14.65 33.29 -44.40
N GLY A 19 15.39 33.39 -45.51
CA GLY A 19 16.73 33.95 -45.52
C GLY A 19 17.79 33.09 -44.81
N ILE A 20 17.62 31.76 -44.81
CA ILE A 20 18.53 30.85 -44.11
C ILE A 20 19.68 30.47 -45.04
N GLY A 21 20.88 31.00 -44.78
CA GLY A 21 22.08 30.73 -45.57
C GLY A 21 22.09 31.34 -46.99
N VAL A 22 21.00 32.05 -47.37
CA VAL A 22 20.82 32.81 -48.60
C VAL A 22 20.05 34.08 -48.29
N GLU A 23 20.12 35.09 -49.16
CA GLU A 23 19.27 36.28 -49.02
C GLU A 23 17.79 35.91 -49.18
N LYS A 24 16.92 36.52 -48.37
CA LYS A 24 15.48 36.29 -48.43
C LYS A 24 14.95 36.72 -49.81
N ASP A 25 14.32 35.81 -50.53
CA ASP A 25 13.81 36.04 -51.89
C ASP A 25 12.54 35.21 -52.13
N GLU A 26 11.39 35.87 -52.08
CA GLU A 26 10.09 35.21 -52.17
C GLU A 26 9.79 34.69 -53.59
N ILE A 27 10.34 35.32 -54.63
CA ILE A 27 10.18 34.88 -56.02
C ILE A 27 10.98 33.59 -56.24
N LYS A 28 12.23 33.55 -55.76
CA LYS A 28 13.02 32.31 -55.82
C LYS A 28 12.41 31.20 -54.95
N ALA A 29 11.87 31.54 -53.78
CA ALA A 29 11.16 30.59 -52.94
C ALA A 29 9.95 29.99 -53.68
N PHE A 30 9.10 30.85 -54.27
CA PHE A 30 7.96 30.43 -55.08
C PHE A 30 8.37 29.48 -56.21
N ASN A 31 9.40 29.83 -56.98
CA ASN A 31 9.89 28.97 -58.07
C ASN A 31 10.36 27.59 -57.57
N CYS A 32 11.01 27.54 -56.42
CA CYS A 32 11.44 26.26 -55.81
C CYS A 32 10.22 25.40 -55.39
N TYR A 33 9.22 26.01 -54.73
CA TYR A 33 7.99 25.31 -54.38
C TYR A 33 7.22 24.83 -55.62
N GLU A 34 7.18 25.63 -56.68
CA GLU A 34 6.51 25.27 -57.93
C GLU A 34 7.13 24.02 -58.58
N VAL A 35 8.46 23.97 -58.64
CA VAL A 35 9.20 22.80 -59.16
C VAL A 35 8.94 21.57 -58.27
N ALA A 36 8.99 21.72 -56.94
CA ALA A 36 8.73 20.64 -56.00
C ALA A 36 7.29 20.09 -56.13
N ALA A 37 6.30 20.97 -56.22
CA ALA A 37 4.88 20.64 -56.36
C ALA A 37 4.57 19.95 -57.69
N LYS A 38 5.16 20.42 -58.80
CA LYS A 38 5.05 19.76 -60.12
C LYS A 38 5.63 18.34 -60.09
N ASN A 39 6.65 18.11 -59.27
CA ASN A 39 7.25 16.80 -59.05
C ASN A 39 6.58 15.98 -57.93
N GLY A 40 5.34 16.31 -57.56
CA GLY A 40 4.48 15.48 -56.69
C GLY A 40 4.75 15.58 -55.19
N ASN A 41 5.47 16.60 -54.72
CA ASN A 41 5.63 16.84 -53.29
C ASN A 41 4.38 17.54 -52.74
N ASN A 42 3.58 16.82 -51.95
CA ASN A 42 2.27 17.29 -51.45
C ASN A 42 2.38 18.47 -50.46
N GLU A 43 3.47 18.58 -49.71
CA GLU A 43 3.75 19.74 -48.85
C GLU A 43 4.05 20.99 -49.68
N ALA A 44 4.84 20.85 -50.75
CA ALA A 44 5.06 21.93 -51.69
C ALA A 44 3.78 22.34 -52.44
N GLU A 45 2.89 21.38 -52.76
CA GLU A 45 1.57 21.67 -53.33
C GLU A 45 0.73 22.53 -52.37
N PHE A 46 0.70 22.20 -51.08
CA PHE A 46 0.03 23.01 -50.06
C PHE A 46 0.65 24.41 -49.93
N ILE A 47 1.98 24.50 -49.83
CA ILE A 47 2.70 25.78 -49.75
C ILE A 47 2.45 26.65 -50.98
N LEU A 48 2.38 26.04 -52.17
CA LEU A 48 2.08 26.75 -53.40
C LEU A 48 0.65 27.31 -53.38
N GLY A 49 -0.30 26.57 -52.81
CA GLY A 49 -1.64 27.08 -52.48
C GLY A 49 -1.57 28.34 -51.60
N ASN A 50 -0.78 28.31 -50.52
CA ASN A 50 -0.57 29.48 -49.66
C ASN A 50 0.11 30.65 -50.40
N CYS A 51 1.08 30.38 -51.28
CA CYS A 51 1.71 31.43 -52.08
C CYS A 51 0.69 32.16 -52.96
N TYR A 52 -0.21 31.44 -53.63
CA TYR A 52 -1.27 32.06 -54.43
C TYR A 52 -2.34 32.73 -53.56
N TYR A 53 -2.64 32.19 -52.38
CA TYR A 53 -3.63 32.77 -51.46
C TYR A 53 -3.15 34.10 -50.86
N ASP A 54 -1.89 34.15 -50.42
CA ASP A 54 -1.28 35.32 -49.74
C ASP A 54 -0.52 36.26 -50.68
N GLY A 55 -0.23 35.84 -51.92
CA GLY A 55 0.58 36.59 -52.87
C GLY A 55 2.09 36.57 -52.60
N ILE A 56 2.61 35.44 -52.08
CA ILE A 56 4.03 35.30 -51.72
C ILE A 56 4.83 34.90 -52.97
N GLY A 57 5.65 35.83 -53.48
CA GLY A 57 6.47 35.62 -54.68
C GLY A 57 5.68 35.55 -56.00
N VAL A 58 4.35 35.71 -55.95
CA VAL A 58 3.43 35.68 -57.09
C VAL A 58 2.23 36.59 -56.82
N GLN A 59 1.50 37.01 -57.85
CA GLN A 59 0.25 37.73 -57.65
C GLN A 59 -0.81 36.83 -56.99
N LYS A 60 -1.56 37.39 -56.03
CA LYS A 60 -2.66 36.69 -55.37
C LYS A 60 -3.70 36.20 -56.39
N ASP A 61 -4.08 34.94 -56.29
CA ASP A 61 -5.03 34.25 -57.17
C ASP A 61 -5.76 33.13 -56.40
N GLU A 62 -6.99 33.40 -55.99
CA GLU A 62 -7.76 32.49 -55.12
C GLU A 62 -8.18 31.20 -55.83
N VAL A 63 -8.40 31.24 -57.16
CA VAL A 63 -8.77 30.07 -57.95
C VAL A 63 -7.58 29.12 -58.06
N LYS A 64 -6.37 29.66 -58.31
CA LYS A 64 -5.15 28.84 -58.29
C LYS A 64 -4.84 28.30 -56.90
N ALA A 65 -5.04 29.10 -55.85
CA ALA A 65 -4.88 28.64 -54.48
C ALA A 65 -5.78 27.42 -54.20
N PHE A 66 -7.08 27.53 -54.53
CA PHE A 66 -8.04 26.43 -54.40
C PHE A 66 -7.58 25.16 -55.14
N ASN A 67 -7.18 25.28 -56.41
CA ASN A 67 -6.75 24.13 -57.20
C ASN A 67 -5.53 23.41 -56.58
N TRP A 68 -4.57 24.16 -56.02
CA TRP A 68 -3.41 23.59 -55.35
C TRP A 68 -3.75 22.96 -54.00
N TYR A 69 -4.63 23.59 -53.21
CA TYR A 69 -5.15 22.98 -51.99
C TYR A 69 -5.92 21.69 -52.29
N GLU A 70 -6.75 21.66 -53.33
CA GLU A 70 -7.47 20.45 -53.75
C GLU A 70 -6.51 19.32 -54.09
N LYS A 71 -5.50 19.62 -54.92
CA LYS A 71 -4.48 18.64 -55.31
C LYS A 71 -3.73 18.09 -54.09
N ALA A 72 -3.24 18.97 -53.23
CA ALA A 72 -2.51 18.58 -52.01
C ALA A 72 -3.38 17.75 -51.05
N ALA A 73 -4.64 18.15 -50.86
CA ALA A 73 -5.59 17.47 -49.98
C ALA A 73 -5.93 16.06 -50.47
N VAL A 74 -6.13 15.89 -51.79
CA VAL A 74 -6.32 14.58 -52.44
C VAL A 74 -5.07 13.72 -52.30
N ASN A 75 -3.89 14.31 -52.39
CA ASN A 75 -2.60 13.66 -52.13
C ASN A 75 -2.28 13.46 -50.64
N GLY A 76 -3.28 13.64 -49.76
CA GLY A 76 -3.22 13.26 -48.37
C GLY A 76 -2.69 14.32 -47.41
N ASN A 77 -2.26 15.50 -47.88
CA ASN A 77 -1.79 16.59 -47.01
C ASN A 77 -2.93 17.06 -46.07
N ASN A 78 -2.65 17.15 -44.77
CA ASN A 78 -3.67 17.35 -43.73
C ASN A 78 -4.07 18.83 -43.62
N GLU A 79 -3.09 19.71 -43.68
CA GLU A 79 -3.26 21.15 -43.69
C GLU A 79 -4.08 21.58 -44.91
N ALA A 80 -3.76 21.04 -46.09
CA ALA A 80 -4.53 21.28 -47.30
C ALA A 80 -5.99 20.84 -47.19
N GLN A 81 -6.31 19.74 -46.48
CA GLN A 81 -7.69 19.30 -46.25
C GLN A 81 -8.48 20.34 -45.44
N LEU A 82 -7.87 20.91 -44.39
CA LEU A 82 -8.47 22.02 -43.63
C LEU A 82 -8.72 23.25 -44.53
N TYR A 83 -7.70 23.66 -45.29
CA TYR A 83 -7.79 24.86 -46.14
C TYR A 83 -8.79 24.69 -47.27
N LEU A 84 -8.86 23.51 -47.87
CA LEU A 84 -9.88 23.17 -48.85
C LEU A 84 -11.29 23.22 -48.25
N GLY A 85 -11.47 22.73 -47.02
CA GLY A 85 -12.70 22.90 -46.27
C GLY A 85 -13.07 24.37 -46.07
N ASN A 86 -12.08 25.23 -45.75
CA ASN A 86 -12.27 26.67 -45.65
C ASN A 86 -12.66 27.32 -46.99
N CYS A 87 -12.06 26.88 -48.10
CA CYS A 87 -12.41 27.36 -49.44
C CYS A 87 -13.89 27.08 -49.76
N TYR A 88 -14.35 25.85 -49.56
CA TYR A 88 -15.74 25.49 -49.77
C TYR A 88 -16.71 26.19 -48.80
N LYS A 89 -16.31 26.42 -47.55
CA LYS A 89 -17.13 27.15 -46.58
C LYS A 89 -17.29 28.63 -46.94
N ASN A 90 -16.20 29.28 -47.35
CA ASN A 90 -16.16 30.73 -47.54
C ASN A 90 -16.44 31.15 -49.00
N GLY A 91 -16.34 30.22 -49.95
CA GLY A 91 -16.41 30.52 -51.39
C GLY A 91 -15.11 31.12 -51.93
N THR A 92 -13.96 30.71 -51.38
CA THR A 92 -12.64 31.21 -51.81
C THR A 92 -12.15 30.42 -53.02
N GLY A 93 -12.11 31.06 -54.18
CA GLY A 93 -11.68 30.43 -55.44
C GLY A 93 -12.66 29.40 -56.03
N ILE A 94 -13.78 29.15 -55.35
CA ILE A 94 -14.83 28.19 -55.73
C ILE A 94 -16.19 28.64 -55.17
N GLU A 95 -17.29 28.10 -55.68
CA GLU A 95 -18.62 28.31 -55.09
C GLU A 95 -18.72 27.67 -53.69
N LYS A 96 -19.54 28.25 -52.82
CA LYS A 96 -19.78 27.71 -51.48
C LYS A 96 -20.46 26.35 -51.54
N ASP A 97 -19.94 25.39 -50.77
CA ASP A 97 -20.49 24.04 -50.65
C ASP A 97 -20.27 23.52 -49.21
N GLU A 98 -21.30 23.62 -48.37
CA GLU A 98 -21.19 23.22 -46.96
C GLU A 98 -20.96 21.71 -46.79
N VAL A 99 -21.49 20.89 -47.68
CA VAL A 99 -21.34 19.43 -47.62
C VAL A 99 -19.89 19.04 -47.90
N LYS A 100 -19.28 19.63 -48.93
CA LYS A 100 -17.85 19.43 -49.21
C LYS A 100 -16.96 20.03 -48.14
N ALA A 101 -17.30 21.19 -47.59
CA ALA A 101 -16.58 21.77 -46.46
C ALA A 101 -16.55 20.79 -45.28
N LEU A 102 -17.71 20.23 -44.91
CA LEU A 102 -17.85 19.25 -43.84
C LEU A 102 -17.04 17.98 -44.12
N TYR A 103 -17.09 17.46 -45.35
CA TYR A 103 -16.32 16.29 -45.75
C TYR A 103 -14.81 16.48 -45.56
N TRP A 104 -14.27 17.61 -45.97
CA TRP A 104 -12.85 17.89 -45.85
C TRP A 104 -12.42 18.20 -44.41
N TYR A 105 -13.25 18.91 -43.64
CA TYR A 105 -13.02 19.06 -42.21
C TYR A 105 -13.02 17.72 -41.48
N GLN A 106 -13.95 16.81 -41.80
CA GLN A 106 -13.99 15.48 -41.21
C GLN A 106 -12.70 14.70 -41.48
N LYS A 107 -12.22 14.71 -42.74
CA LYS A 107 -10.96 14.04 -43.10
C LYS A 107 -9.74 14.59 -42.35
N ALA A 108 -9.64 15.91 -42.21
CA ALA A 108 -8.55 16.53 -41.47
C ALA A 108 -8.67 16.25 -39.95
N ALA A 109 -9.89 16.34 -39.40
CA ALA A 109 -10.16 16.17 -37.98
C ALA A 109 -9.91 14.73 -37.49
N GLU A 110 -10.24 13.72 -38.32
CA GLU A 110 -9.95 12.30 -38.05
C GLU A 110 -8.45 12.01 -37.96
N LYS A 111 -7.61 12.86 -38.56
CA LYS A 111 -6.16 12.79 -38.47
C LYS A 111 -5.57 13.66 -37.35
N GLY A 112 -6.41 14.28 -36.53
CA GLY A 112 -5.98 15.09 -35.38
C GLY A 112 -5.82 16.58 -35.67
N ASP A 113 -6.23 17.09 -36.84
CA ASP A 113 -6.16 18.54 -37.09
C ASP A 113 -7.11 19.30 -36.16
N LYS A 114 -6.54 20.03 -35.20
CA LYS A 114 -7.27 20.74 -34.15
C LYS A 114 -8.17 21.86 -34.68
N SER A 115 -7.78 22.51 -35.78
CA SER A 115 -8.55 23.59 -36.39
C SER A 115 -9.77 23.03 -37.11
N ALA A 116 -9.62 21.89 -37.78
CA ALA A 116 -10.70 21.17 -38.43
C ALA A 116 -11.69 20.63 -37.39
N GLN A 117 -11.19 20.04 -36.30
CA GLN A 117 -12.02 19.62 -35.15
C GLN A 117 -12.81 20.82 -34.57
N TYR A 118 -12.18 21.99 -34.41
CA TYR A 118 -12.88 23.19 -33.97
C TYR A 118 -13.96 23.65 -34.98
N CYS A 119 -13.66 23.58 -36.28
CA CYS A 119 -14.62 23.91 -37.33
C CYS A 119 -15.83 22.96 -37.33
N LEU A 120 -15.62 21.66 -37.11
CA LEU A 120 -16.70 20.69 -36.91
C LEU A 120 -17.52 21.02 -35.66
N GLY A 121 -16.86 21.40 -34.56
CA GLY A 121 -17.54 21.85 -33.35
C GLY A 121 -18.49 23.02 -33.62
N LEU A 122 -18.03 24.06 -34.34
CA LEU A 122 -18.86 25.21 -34.73
C LEU A 122 -20.01 24.82 -35.66
N TYR A 123 -19.75 23.93 -36.61
CA TYR A 123 -20.79 23.42 -37.52
C TYR A 123 -21.91 22.75 -36.73
N TYR A 124 -21.57 21.81 -35.84
CA TYR A 124 -22.58 21.09 -35.06
C TYR A 124 -23.25 21.98 -33.99
N GLU A 125 -22.59 23.01 -33.49
CA GLU A 125 -23.20 24.03 -32.62
C GLU A 125 -24.31 24.77 -33.38
N ASN A 126 -24.05 25.18 -34.63
CA ASN A 126 -25.05 25.85 -35.48
C ASN A 126 -26.24 24.93 -35.81
N GLU A 127 -25.97 23.65 -36.08
CA GLU A 127 -26.99 22.61 -36.29
C GLU A 127 -27.75 22.22 -35.01
N LYS A 128 -27.45 22.85 -33.87
CA LYS A 128 -28.03 22.54 -32.55
C LYS A 128 -27.81 21.08 -32.14
N ASN A 129 -26.75 20.46 -32.67
CA ASN A 129 -26.31 19.12 -32.26
C ASN A 129 -25.24 19.24 -31.18
N GLU A 130 -25.69 19.53 -29.96
CA GLU A 130 -24.83 19.83 -28.81
C GLU A 130 -23.85 18.69 -28.50
N ILE A 131 -24.30 17.44 -28.60
CA ILE A 131 -23.47 16.27 -28.30
C ILE A 131 -22.27 16.20 -29.24
N LYS A 132 -22.49 16.35 -30.55
CA LYS A 132 -21.42 16.35 -31.54
C LYS A 132 -20.56 17.61 -31.43
N ALA A 133 -21.14 18.77 -31.16
CA ALA A 133 -20.40 20.02 -30.97
C ALA A 133 -19.38 19.89 -29.82
N ILE A 134 -19.85 19.46 -28.63
CA ILE A 134 -18.99 19.26 -27.45
C ILE A 134 -17.94 18.19 -27.71
N TYR A 135 -18.30 17.11 -28.39
CA TYR A 135 -17.34 16.06 -28.79
C TYR A 135 -16.19 16.63 -29.62
N TRP A 136 -16.48 17.41 -30.66
CA TRP A 136 -15.46 17.96 -31.53
C TRP A 136 -14.64 19.06 -30.86
N TYR A 137 -15.28 19.91 -30.04
CA TYR A 137 -14.53 20.88 -29.23
C TYR A 137 -13.57 20.20 -28.27
N GLN A 138 -13.98 19.13 -27.61
CA GLN A 138 -13.09 18.38 -26.72
C GLN A 138 -11.87 17.83 -27.48
N ASN A 139 -12.06 17.18 -28.62
CA ASN A 139 -10.94 16.68 -29.42
C ASN A 139 -10.00 17.83 -29.83
N ALA A 140 -10.56 18.97 -30.23
CA ALA A 140 -9.77 20.15 -30.58
C ALA A 140 -8.95 20.66 -29.39
N VAL A 141 -9.54 20.70 -28.19
CA VAL A 141 -8.85 21.05 -26.94
C VAL A 141 -7.67 20.10 -26.68
N GLU A 142 -7.91 18.79 -26.75
CA GLU A 142 -6.87 17.77 -26.52
C GLU A 142 -5.71 17.86 -27.53
N ASN A 143 -5.97 18.37 -28.74
CA ASN A 143 -4.96 18.64 -29.76
C ASN A 143 -4.39 20.08 -29.73
N GLY A 144 -4.66 20.87 -28.68
CA GLY A 144 -4.00 22.16 -28.51
C GLY A 144 -4.74 23.36 -29.09
N GLU A 145 -6.07 23.31 -29.27
CA GLU A 145 -6.90 24.45 -29.70
C GLU A 145 -7.57 25.17 -28.53
N ILE A 146 -7.08 26.36 -28.20
CA ILE A 146 -7.55 27.17 -27.06
C ILE A 146 -8.96 27.73 -27.31
N LYS A 147 -9.33 28.06 -28.55
CA LYS A 147 -10.67 28.60 -28.83
C LYS A 147 -11.77 27.59 -28.53
N ALA A 148 -11.47 26.30 -28.71
CA ALA A 148 -12.38 25.22 -28.38
C ALA A 148 -12.60 25.10 -26.85
N PHE A 149 -11.57 25.40 -26.05
CA PHE A 149 -11.68 25.40 -24.60
C PHE A 149 -12.68 26.45 -24.11
N GLU A 150 -12.59 27.68 -24.62
CA GLU A 150 -13.54 28.75 -24.28
C GLU A 150 -14.98 28.39 -24.67
N LYS A 151 -15.16 27.66 -25.78
CA LYS A 151 -16.47 27.13 -26.17
C LYS A 151 -17.01 26.11 -25.18
N VAL A 152 -16.21 25.13 -24.77
CA VAL A 152 -16.62 24.14 -23.76
C VAL A 152 -16.97 24.84 -22.44
N LYS A 153 -16.16 25.81 -22.01
CA LYS A 153 -16.39 26.56 -20.78
C LYS A 153 -17.73 27.30 -20.81
N LYS A 154 -18.01 28.04 -21.89
CA LYS A 154 -19.29 28.74 -22.05
C LYS A 154 -20.49 27.79 -22.01
N LEU A 155 -20.40 26.65 -22.70
CA LEU A 155 -21.47 25.63 -22.70
C LEU A 155 -21.64 25.01 -21.30
N ALA A 156 -20.57 24.81 -20.54
CA ALA A 156 -20.64 24.31 -19.18
C ALA A 156 -21.38 25.30 -18.25
N GLU A 157 -21.07 26.60 -18.37
CA GLU A 157 -21.73 27.68 -17.64
C GLU A 157 -23.22 27.81 -18.00
N GLN A 158 -23.61 27.44 -19.22
CA GLN A 158 -25.00 27.38 -19.69
C GLN A 158 -25.77 26.14 -19.20
N GLY A 159 -25.12 25.22 -18.48
CA GLY A 159 -25.78 24.04 -17.92
C GLY A 159 -25.67 22.76 -18.77
N HIS A 160 -24.97 22.78 -19.90
CA HIS A 160 -24.83 21.59 -20.74
C HIS A 160 -23.99 20.53 -20.03
N SER A 161 -24.63 19.45 -19.59
CA SER A 161 -24.03 18.46 -18.67
C SER A 161 -22.78 17.77 -19.24
N ASN A 162 -22.72 17.53 -20.55
CA ASN A 162 -21.52 17.02 -21.22
C ASN A 162 -20.36 18.03 -21.16
N ALA A 163 -20.63 19.31 -21.38
CA ALA A 163 -19.60 20.36 -21.31
C ALA A 163 -19.11 20.55 -19.87
N GLN A 164 -20.02 20.50 -18.88
CA GLN A 164 -19.68 20.51 -17.46
C GLN A 164 -18.76 19.34 -17.11
N TYR A 165 -19.09 18.12 -17.54
CA TYR A 165 -18.23 16.96 -17.34
C TYR A 165 -16.83 17.16 -17.96
N ARG A 166 -16.75 17.67 -19.20
CA ARG A 166 -15.46 17.95 -19.87
C ARG A 166 -14.66 19.03 -19.14
N LEU A 167 -15.30 20.10 -18.70
CA LEU A 167 -14.63 21.15 -17.97
C LEU A 167 -14.06 20.64 -16.63
N GLY A 168 -14.81 19.78 -15.93
CA GLY A 168 -14.30 19.08 -14.74
C GLY A 168 -13.07 18.23 -15.05
N HIS A 169 -13.08 17.53 -16.19
CA HIS A 169 -11.93 16.75 -16.66
C HIS A 169 -10.71 17.63 -16.99
N PHE A 170 -10.91 18.81 -17.57
CA PHE A 170 -9.82 19.75 -17.87
C PHE A 170 -9.15 20.27 -16.59
N TYR A 171 -9.94 20.62 -15.57
CA TYR A 171 -9.40 21.04 -14.27
C TYR A 171 -8.66 19.92 -13.53
N LYS A 172 -9.08 18.66 -13.70
CA LYS A 172 -8.44 17.51 -13.05
C LYS A 172 -7.05 17.18 -13.63
N ASN A 173 -6.89 17.37 -14.95
CA ASN A 173 -5.75 16.87 -15.72
C ASN A 173 -4.85 17.99 -16.31
N GLU A 174 -4.97 19.23 -15.85
CA GLU A 174 -4.12 20.36 -16.29
C GLU A 174 -4.21 20.67 -17.80
N ILE A 175 -5.40 20.54 -18.38
CA ILE A 175 -5.61 20.80 -19.81
C ILE A 175 -5.94 22.30 -19.99
N PHE A 176 -4.94 23.09 -20.43
CA PHE A 176 -4.95 24.56 -20.60
C PHE A 176 -5.18 25.42 -19.35
N ILE A 177 -5.56 24.81 -18.24
CA ILE A 177 -5.84 25.48 -16.98
C ILE A 177 -5.07 24.80 -15.88
N GLU A 178 -4.66 25.58 -14.87
CA GLU A 178 -4.02 25.04 -13.68
C GLU A 178 -4.94 24.02 -13.00
N LYS A 179 -4.32 22.97 -12.45
CA LYS A 179 -5.04 21.92 -11.74
C LYS A 179 -5.84 22.50 -10.60
N ASP A 180 -7.15 22.30 -10.63
CA ASP A 180 -8.03 22.71 -9.55
C ASP A 180 -9.00 21.57 -9.26
N ILE A 181 -8.61 20.74 -8.30
CA ILE A 181 -9.36 19.55 -7.91
C ILE A 181 -10.73 19.91 -7.32
N ASN A 182 -10.86 21.09 -6.69
CA ASN A 182 -12.14 21.56 -6.15
C ASN A 182 -13.08 22.01 -7.26
N LYS A 183 -12.58 22.72 -8.29
CA LYS A 183 -13.37 23.03 -9.48
C LYS A 183 -13.72 21.80 -10.30
N ALA A 184 -12.82 20.83 -10.39
CA ALA A 184 -13.11 19.54 -11.03
C ALA A 184 -14.30 18.86 -10.35
N PHE A 185 -14.28 18.78 -9.01
CA PHE A 185 -15.40 18.27 -8.22
C PHE A 185 -16.69 19.06 -8.47
N TYR A 186 -16.64 20.40 -8.40
CA TYR A 186 -17.80 21.27 -8.63
C TYR A 186 -18.47 21.00 -9.98
N TRP A 187 -17.68 20.88 -11.05
CA TRP A 187 -18.22 20.63 -12.39
C TRP A 187 -18.72 19.19 -12.58
N TYR A 188 -18.06 18.20 -11.95
CA TYR A 188 -18.60 16.84 -11.92
C TYR A 188 -19.92 16.76 -11.16
N GLU A 189 -20.07 17.49 -10.06
CA GLU A 189 -21.32 17.57 -9.30
C GLU A 189 -22.44 18.13 -10.16
N LYS A 190 -22.23 19.31 -10.77
CA LYS A 190 -23.21 19.93 -11.68
C LYS A 190 -23.58 19.02 -12.85
N ALA A 191 -22.59 18.38 -13.47
CA ALA A 191 -22.83 17.47 -14.58
C ALA A 191 -23.65 16.24 -14.15
N ALA A 192 -23.33 15.65 -13.00
CA ALA A 192 -24.01 14.47 -12.48
C ALA A 192 -25.45 14.75 -12.06
N GLU A 193 -25.69 15.91 -11.42
CA GLU A 193 -27.02 16.43 -11.09
C GLU A 193 -27.87 16.62 -12.36
N ASN A 194 -27.25 17.09 -13.45
CA ASN A 194 -27.87 17.21 -14.77
C ASN A 194 -27.89 15.89 -15.58
N GLY A 195 -27.73 14.75 -14.93
CA GLY A 195 -27.90 13.42 -15.53
C GLY A 195 -26.73 12.93 -16.40
N ASN A 196 -25.57 13.60 -16.36
CA ASN A 196 -24.40 13.10 -17.08
C ASN A 196 -23.89 11.79 -16.47
N LYS A 197 -24.02 10.69 -17.22
CA LYS A 197 -23.68 9.33 -16.77
C LYS A 197 -22.21 9.17 -16.37
N ALA A 198 -21.29 9.74 -17.15
CA ALA A 198 -19.85 9.67 -16.87
C ALA A 198 -19.50 10.49 -15.61
N ALA A 199 -20.16 11.63 -15.40
CA ALA A 199 -19.98 12.45 -14.22
C ALA A 199 -20.51 11.77 -12.96
N GLN A 200 -21.63 11.04 -13.03
CA GLN A 200 -22.17 10.29 -11.88
C GLN A 200 -21.16 9.28 -11.31
N TYR A 201 -20.52 8.50 -12.17
CA TYR A 201 -19.45 7.59 -11.75
C TYR A 201 -18.24 8.35 -11.16
N ASN A 202 -17.79 9.41 -11.84
CA ASN A 202 -16.66 10.20 -11.37
C ASN A 202 -16.93 10.94 -10.06
N LEU A 203 -18.16 11.37 -9.83
CA LEU A 203 -18.59 11.97 -8.58
C LEU A 203 -18.60 10.93 -7.45
N GLY A 204 -19.02 9.70 -7.74
CA GLY A 204 -18.84 8.55 -6.85
C GLY A 204 -17.37 8.36 -6.46
N ASN A 205 -16.44 8.40 -7.42
CA ASN A 205 -15.00 8.34 -7.16
C ASN A 205 -14.53 9.53 -6.31
N CYS A 206 -15.01 10.75 -6.58
CA CYS A 206 -14.66 11.94 -5.81
C CYS A 206 -15.02 11.79 -4.33
N TYR A 207 -16.23 11.31 -4.02
CA TYR A 207 -16.65 11.05 -2.63
C TYR A 207 -15.92 9.86 -2.00
N TYR A 208 -15.59 8.83 -2.79
CA TYR A 208 -14.85 7.65 -2.32
C TYR A 208 -13.40 7.97 -1.94
N ASP A 209 -12.70 8.70 -2.82
CA ASP A 209 -11.29 9.06 -2.64
C ASP A 209 -11.12 10.32 -1.78
N GLY A 210 -12.15 11.16 -1.70
CA GLY A 210 -12.07 12.50 -1.12
C GLY A 210 -11.34 13.47 -2.05
N THR A 211 -11.56 13.32 -3.36
CA THR A 211 -10.96 14.18 -4.41
C THR A 211 -11.80 15.43 -4.57
N GLY A 212 -11.31 16.56 -4.05
CA GLY A 212 -12.00 17.87 -4.12
C GLY A 212 -13.12 18.05 -3.09
N ILE A 213 -13.29 17.05 -2.21
CA ILE A 213 -14.29 17.04 -1.15
C ILE A 213 -13.84 16.09 -0.02
N GLN A 214 -14.44 16.17 1.16
CA GLN A 214 -14.21 15.18 2.21
C GLN A 214 -14.72 13.79 1.77
N LYS A 215 -14.05 12.72 2.22
CA LYS A 215 -14.49 11.35 1.94
C LYS A 215 -15.88 11.14 2.55
N ASP A 216 -16.79 10.59 1.77
CA ASP A 216 -18.15 10.26 2.19
C ASP A 216 -18.60 8.97 1.50
N GLU A 217 -18.50 7.86 2.22
CA GLU A 217 -18.81 6.54 1.67
C GLU A 217 -20.29 6.38 1.32
N VAL A 218 -21.19 7.07 2.02
CA VAL A 218 -22.64 6.98 1.79
C VAL A 218 -22.98 7.70 0.49
N LYS A 219 -22.41 8.89 0.25
CA LYS A 219 -22.57 9.60 -1.03
C LYS A 219 -21.87 8.90 -2.18
N ALA A 220 -20.70 8.32 -1.95
CA ALA A 220 -20.02 7.51 -2.96
C ALA A 220 -20.92 6.35 -3.41
N PHE A 221 -21.46 5.58 -2.45
CA PHE A 221 -22.40 4.51 -2.73
C PHE A 221 -23.64 4.99 -3.49
N TYR A 222 -24.25 6.11 -3.08
CA TYR A 222 -25.40 6.69 -3.74
C TYR A 222 -25.13 7.01 -5.23
N TRP A 223 -24.03 7.69 -5.53
CA TRP A 223 -23.68 8.03 -6.91
C TRP A 223 -23.26 6.82 -7.74
N TYR A 224 -22.56 5.84 -7.13
CA TYR A 224 -22.30 4.57 -7.80
C TYR A 224 -23.59 3.80 -8.10
N GLN A 225 -24.60 3.86 -7.23
CA GLN A 225 -25.89 3.23 -7.48
C GLN A 225 -26.56 3.83 -8.72
N ILE A 226 -26.65 5.17 -8.79
CA ILE A 226 -27.23 5.85 -9.95
C ILE A 226 -26.46 5.51 -11.23
N ALA A 227 -25.12 5.57 -11.19
CA ALA A 227 -24.29 5.26 -12.36
C ALA A 227 -24.44 3.78 -12.79
N ALA A 228 -24.53 2.86 -11.82
CA ALA A 228 -24.68 1.42 -12.07
C ALA A 228 -26.05 1.08 -12.69
N GLU A 229 -27.12 1.73 -12.21
CA GLU A 229 -28.48 1.64 -12.77
C GLU A 229 -28.52 2.21 -14.20
N ASN A 230 -27.70 3.23 -14.50
CA ASN A 230 -27.50 3.77 -15.84
C ASN A 230 -26.62 2.92 -16.76
N GLY A 231 -26.15 1.77 -16.27
CA GLY A 231 -25.39 0.79 -17.05
C GLY A 231 -23.88 0.92 -16.95
N ASP A 232 -23.34 1.85 -16.16
CA ASP A 232 -21.87 2.01 -16.06
C ASP A 232 -21.23 0.77 -15.42
N LYS A 233 -20.42 0.05 -16.21
CA LYS A 233 -19.81 -1.22 -15.77
C LYS A 233 -18.84 -1.08 -14.60
N ASN A 234 -18.17 0.07 -14.46
CA ASN A 234 -17.24 0.30 -13.35
C ASN A 234 -18.02 0.57 -12.05
N ALA A 235 -19.08 1.38 -12.15
CA ALA A 235 -20.00 1.62 -11.04
C ALA A 235 -20.69 0.33 -10.58
N GLN A 236 -21.14 -0.52 -11.52
CA GLN A 236 -21.69 -1.84 -11.20
C GLN A 236 -20.67 -2.72 -10.46
N TYR A 237 -19.41 -2.74 -10.90
CA TYR A 237 -18.35 -3.46 -10.19
C TYR A 237 -18.13 -2.91 -8.78
N ASN A 238 -18.02 -1.59 -8.64
CA ASN A 238 -17.82 -0.92 -7.34
C ASN A 238 -18.98 -1.20 -6.39
N LEU A 239 -20.22 -1.15 -6.89
CA LEU A 239 -21.42 -1.49 -6.12
C LEU A 239 -21.41 -2.96 -5.68
N GLY A 240 -20.96 -3.86 -6.56
CA GLY A 240 -20.69 -5.26 -6.22
C GLY A 240 -19.69 -5.41 -5.06
N LEU A 241 -18.62 -4.61 -5.04
CA LEU A 241 -17.65 -4.59 -3.95
C LEU A 241 -18.22 -4.03 -2.64
N TYR A 242 -19.04 -2.97 -2.70
CA TYR A 242 -19.72 -2.44 -1.51
C TYR A 242 -20.58 -3.50 -0.84
N TYR A 243 -21.40 -4.21 -1.60
CA TYR A 243 -22.22 -5.29 -1.06
C TYR A 243 -21.39 -6.52 -0.63
N LYS A 244 -20.26 -6.79 -1.29
CA LYS A 244 -19.37 -7.91 -0.90
C LYS A 244 -18.73 -7.66 0.46
N ASN A 245 -18.14 -6.48 0.65
CA ASN A 245 -17.34 -6.18 1.83
C ASN A 245 -18.19 -5.68 2.99
N GLY A 246 -19.30 -5.01 2.68
CA GLY A 246 -20.10 -4.27 3.64
C GLY A 246 -19.36 -3.04 4.20
N THR A 247 -20.13 -2.08 4.68
CA THR A 247 -19.69 -1.01 5.58
C THR A 247 -20.62 -1.00 6.79
N ALA A 248 -20.33 -0.19 7.81
CA ALA A 248 -21.22 -0.04 8.96
C ALA A 248 -22.64 0.40 8.55
N SER A 249 -22.77 1.18 7.46
CA SER A 249 -24.05 1.69 6.95
C SER A 249 -24.68 0.78 5.89
N ILE A 250 -23.87 0.07 5.10
CA ILE A 250 -24.31 -0.78 4.00
C ILE A 250 -23.88 -2.21 4.35
N GLY A 251 -24.73 -2.97 5.02
CA GLY A 251 -24.40 -4.34 5.43
C GLY A 251 -23.97 -5.24 4.25
N MET A 252 -23.24 -6.31 4.56
CA MET A 252 -22.85 -7.31 3.55
C MET A 252 -24.08 -7.97 2.92
N ASN A 253 -24.05 -8.14 1.59
CA ASN A 253 -25.08 -8.83 0.84
C ASN A 253 -24.49 -9.53 -0.40
N ASN A 254 -24.15 -10.81 -0.23
CA ASN A 254 -23.52 -11.60 -1.30
C ASN A 254 -24.41 -11.79 -2.53
N VAL A 255 -25.75 -11.82 -2.36
CA VAL A 255 -26.69 -11.98 -3.48
C VAL A 255 -26.69 -10.73 -4.35
N LYS A 256 -26.84 -9.54 -3.75
CA LYS A 256 -26.75 -8.26 -4.48
C LYS A 256 -25.36 -8.05 -5.08
N SER A 257 -24.31 -8.42 -4.35
CA SER A 257 -22.94 -8.37 -4.86
C SER A 257 -22.79 -9.19 -6.14
N LEU A 258 -23.29 -10.43 -6.12
CA LEU A 258 -23.28 -11.32 -7.28
C LEU A 258 -24.07 -10.74 -8.46
N GLU A 259 -25.27 -10.19 -8.23
CA GLU A 259 -26.09 -9.56 -9.28
C GLU A 259 -25.34 -8.44 -10.00
N TRP A 260 -24.70 -7.55 -9.24
CA TRP A 260 -23.95 -6.43 -9.81
C TRP A 260 -22.66 -6.88 -10.51
N PHE A 261 -21.95 -7.86 -9.95
CA PHE A 261 -20.82 -8.46 -10.66
C PHE A 261 -21.24 -9.14 -11.96
N LYS A 262 -22.41 -9.80 -12.01
CA LYS A 262 -22.95 -10.38 -13.25
C LYS A 262 -23.16 -9.32 -14.32
N LYS A 263 -23.91 -8.26 -14.02
CA LYS A 263 -24.16 -7.15 -14.95
C LYS A 263 -22.86 -6.51 -15.47
N SER A 264 -21.89 -6.30 -14.59
CA SER A 264 -20.60 -5.71 -14.97
C SER A 264 -19.75 -6.66 -15.83
N ALA A 265 -19.74 -7.95 -15.49
CA ALA A 265 -18.97 -8.98 -16.20
C ALA A 265 -19.51 -9.29 -17.61
N GLU A 266 -20.84 -9.18 -17.80
CA GLU A 266 -21.51 -9.27 -19.11
C GLU A 266 -21.07 -8.15 -20.04
N GLN A 267 -20.72 -6.98 -19.50
CA GLN A 267 -20.13 -5.84 -20.23
C GLN A 267 -18.60 -5.91 -20.33
N GLU A 268 -18.05 -7.11 -20.21
CA GLU A 268 -16.61 -7.41 -20.33
C GLU A 268 -15.72 -6.72 -19.29
N HIS A 269 -16.27 -6.34 -18.12
CA HIS A 269 -15.45 -5.82 -17.04
C HIS A 269 -14.62 -6.93 -16.39
N ASN A 270 -13.32 -6.94 -16.67
CA ASN A 270 -12.43 -8.06 -16.39
C ASN A 270 -12.27 -8.36 -14.88
N ASN A 271 -12.28 -7.35 -14.01
CA ASN A 271 -12.25 -7.54 -12.56
C ASN A 271 -13.57 -8.15 -12.06
N ALA A 272 -14.70 -7.78 -12.66
CA ALA A 272 -16.00 -8.36 -12.30
C ALA A 272 -16.09 -9.83 -12.72
N GLN A 273 -15.57 -10.15 -13.92
CA GLN A 273 -15.45 -11.54 -14.38
C GLN A 273 -14.58 -12.37 -13.44
N ASN A 274 -13.44 -11.84 -12.96
CA ASN A 274 -12.63 -12.51 -11.94
C ASN A 274 -13.39 -12.72 -10.62
N GLN A 275 -14.16 -11.73 -10.16
CA GLN A 275 -15.00 -11.89 -8.97
C GLN A 275 -16.09 -12.95 -9.16
N LEU A 276 -16.72 -13.04 -10.35
CA LEU A 276 -17.66 -14.12 -10.64
C LEU A 276 -17.01 -15.50 -10.56
N GLY A 277 -15.80 -15.65 -11.12
CA GLY A 277 -15.02 -16.87 -11.00
C GLY A 277 -14.82 -17.26 -9.52
N PHE A 278 -14.49 -16.28 -8.68
CA PHE A 278 -14.36 -16.46 -7.24
C PHE A 278 -15.67 -16.86 -6.54
N PHE A 279 -16.78 -16.22 -6.90
CA PHE A 279 -18.09 -16.55 -6.31
C PHE A 279 -18.54 -17.97 -6.65
N TYR A 280 -18.36 -18.40 -7.90
CA TYR A 280 -18.66 -19.77 -8.32
C TYR A 280 -17.72 -20.80 -7.70
N LYS A 281 -16.42 -20.50 -7.57
CA LYS A 281 -15.43 -21.40 -6.96
C LYS A 281 -15.77 -21.72 -5.50
N TYR A 282 -16.24 -20.72 -4.74
CA TYR A 282 -16.48 -20.86 -3.30
C TYR A 282 -17.96 -20.94 -2.91
N GLY A 283 -18.89 -20.87 -3.87
CA GLY A 283 -20.33 -20.91 -3.60
C GLY A 283 -20.84 -19.71 -2.79
N ILE A 284 -20.33 -18.51 -3.06
CA ILE A 284 -20.67 -17.30 -2.30
C ILE A 284 -21.97 -16.70 -2.85
N GLY A 285 -23.08 -16.88 -2.13
CA GLY A 285 -24.39 -16.38 -2.58
C GLY A 285 -24.94 -17.06 -3.84
N ILE A 286 -24.31 -18.16 -4.27
CA ILE A 286 -24.71 -19.02 -5.38
C ILE A 286 -24.20 -20.44 -5.12
N GLU A 287 -24.79 -21.45 -5.75
CA GLU A 287 -24.25 -22.81 -5.71
C GLU A 287 -22.83 -22.86 -6.27
N LYS A 288 -21.96 -23.64 -5.62
CA LYS A 288 -20.59 -23.85 -6.05
C LYS A 288 -20.58 -24.56 -7.41
N ASP A 289 -19.84 -24.01 -8.37
CA ASP A 289 -19.72 -24.55 -9.73
C ASP A 289 -18.31 -24.26 -10.28
N GLU A 290 -17.43 -25.25 -10.19
CA GLU A 290 -16.02 -25.08 -10.57
C GLU A 290 -15.85 -24.92 -12.08
N VAL A 291 -16.75 -25.49 -12.90
CA VAL A 291 -16.72 -25.35 -14.36
C VAL A 291 -17.07 -23.91 -14.75
N LYS A 292 -18.08 -23.31 -14.12
CA LYS A 292 -18.37 -21.88 -14.30
C LYS A 292 -17.27 -20.99 -13.72
N ALA A 293 -16.65 -21.38 -12.61
CA ALA A 293 -15.51 -20.66 -12.07
C ALA A 293 -14.36 -20.59 -13.08
N PHE A 294 -13.98 -21.74 -13.63
CA PHE A 294 -12.98 -21.86 -14.69
C PHE A 294 -13.35 -21.01 -15.92
N TYR A 295 -14.60 -21.08 -16.39
CA TYR A 295 -15.09 -20.28 -17.51
C TYR A 295 -14.87 -18.77 -17.30
N TRP A 296 -15.27 -18.25 -16.13
CA TRP A 296 -15.14 -16.82 -15.84
C TRP A 296 -13.70 -16.37 -15.61
N TYR A 297 -12.89 -17.19 -14.93
CA TYR A 297 -11.45 -16.93 -14.81
C TYR A 297 -10.77 -16.92 -16.18
N LYS A 298 -11.12 -17.86 -17.07
CA LYS A 298 -10.60 -17.90 -18.44
C LYS A 298 -10.94 -16.64 -19.23
N LYS A 299 -12.22 -16.24 -19.23
CA LYS A 299 -12.68 -15.04 -19.94
C LYS A 299 -11.97 -13.76 -19.45
N ALA A 300 -11.82 -13.61 -18.13
CA ALA A 300 -11.09 -12.48 -17.54
C ALA A 300 -9.59 -12.51 -17.85
N ALA A 301 -8.97 -13.70 -17.84
CA ALA A 301 -7.55 -13.89 -18.11
C ALA A 301 -7.18 -13.58 -19.56
N GLU A 302 -8.04 -13.95 -20.52
CA GLU A 302 -7.94 -13.61 -21.94
C GLU A 302 -8.07 -12.09 -22.16
N ASN A 303 -8.86 -11.40 -21.33
CA ASN A 303 -8.96 -9.94 -21.27
C ASN A 303 -7.88 -9.27 -20.39
N ASN A 304 -6.68 -9.88 -20.33
CA ASN A 304 -5.50 -9.39 -19.62
C ASN A 304 -5.68 -9.08 -18.13
N ASN A 305 -6.64 -9.70 -17.43
CA ASN A 305 -6.74 -9.53 -15.98
C ASN A 305 -5.67 -10.35 -15.26
N LYS A 306 -4.66 -9.70 -14.67
CA LYS A 306 -3.56 -10.37 -13.97
C LYS A 306 -4.01 -11.30 -12.83
N TYR A 307 -5.06 -10.95 -12.07
CA TYR A 307 -5.57 -11.79 -10.98
C TYR A 307 -6.23 -13.06 -11.55
N ALA A 308 -7.02 -12.91 -12.61
CA ALA A 308 -7.66 -14.03 -13.27
C ALA A 308 -6.66 -14.94 -13.97
N GLN A 309 -5.59 -14.40 -14.57
CA GLN A 309 -4.50 -15.21 -15.15
C GLN A 309 -3.84 -16.09 -14.08
N HIS A 310 -3.56 -15.55 -12.90
CA HIS A 310 -3.08 -16.35 -11.77
C HIS A 310 -4.10 -17.41 -11.33
N ASN A 311 -5.37 -17.01 -11.16
CA ASN A 311 -6.43 -17.94 -10.74
C ASN A 311 -6.67 -19.05 -11.76
N LEU A 312 -6.56 -18.76 -13.06
CA LEU A 312 -6.65 -19.73 -14.13
C LEU A 312 -5.45 -20.70 -14.11
N GLY A 313 -4.25 -20.20 -13.80
CA GLY A 313 -3.08 -21.03 -13.54
C GLY A 313 -3.33 -22.00 -12.38
N LEU A 314 -3.89 -21.53 -11.27
CA LEU A 314 -4.29 -22.37 -10.14
C LEU A 314 -5.37 -23.39 -10.50
N CYS A 315 -6.28 -23.06 -11.43
CA CYS A 315 -7.30 -24.02 -11.88
C CYS A 315 -6.69 -25.19 -12.62
N TYR A 316 -5.73 -24.94 -13.52
CA TYR A 316 -4.98 -26.00 -14.19
C TYR A 316 -4.01 -26.75 -13.26
N GLU A 317 -3.49 -26.12 -12.21
CA GLU A 317 -2.63 -26.79 -11.21
C GLU A 317 -3.42 -27.76 -10.33
N ASN A 318 -4.64 -27.39 -9.93
CA ASN A 318 -5.42 -28.05 -8.88
C ASN A 318 -6.74 -28.69 -9.36
N GLU A 319 -6.90 -28.91 -10.66
CA GLU A 319 -8.08 -29.57 -11.26
C GLU A 319 -9.43 -28.86 -11.01
N ILE A 320 -9.41 -27.52 -10.90
CA ILE A 320 -10.63 -26.75 -10.60
C ILE A 320 -11.38 -26.48 -11.92
N GLY A 321 -12.43 -27.25 -12.17
CA GLY A 321 -13.31 -27.09 -13.34
C GLY A 321 -12.66 -27.43 -14.69
N THR A 322 -11.44 -27.97 -14.67
CA THR A 322 -10.67 -28.44 -15.83
C THR A 322 -9.73 -29.56 -15.39
N GLU A 323 -9.25 -30.36 -16.34
CA GLU A 323 -8.17 -31.32 -16.10
C GLU A 323 -6.85 -30.62 -15.75
N LYS A 324 -6.02 -31.29 -14.95
CA LYS A 324 -4.69 -30.81 -14.57
C LYS A 324 -3.81 -30.60 -15.79
N ASN A 325 -3.15 -29.46 -15.87
CA ASN A 325 -2.19 -29.17 -16.93
C ASN A 325 -1.10 -28.21 -16.47
N GLU A 326 0.05 -28.75 -16.07
CA GLU A 326 1.15 -27.96 -15.51
C GLU A 326 1.76 -26.98 -16.51
N VAL A 327 1.81 -27.34 -17.81
CA VAL A 327 2.32 -26.45 -18.87
C VAL A 327 1.41 -25.22 -19.04
N LYS A 328 0.09 -25.43 -19.10
CA LYS A 328 -0.87 -24.31 -19.16
C LYS A 328 -0.86 -23.50 -17.87
N ALA A 329 -0.74 -24.14 -16.71
CA ALA A 329 -0.62 -23.44 -15.44
C ALA A 329 0.58 -22.49 -15.45
N PHE A 330 1.75 -23.01 -15.85
CA PHE A 330 2.98 -22.24 -16.01
C PHE A 330 2.82 -21.05 -16.96
N GLU A 331 2.24 -21.25 -18.14
CA GLU A 331 2.02 -20.16 -19.13
C GLU A 331 1.16 -19.03 -18.56
N TRP A 332 0.11 -19.34 -17.80
CA TRP A 332 -0.77 -18.35 -17.20
C TRP A 332 -0.14 -17.65 -15.99
N PHE A 333 0.60 -18.37 -15.15
CA PHE A 333 1.41 -17.75 -14.10
C PHE A 333 2.43 -16.78 -14.71
N LYS A 334 3.07 -17.15 -15.82
CA LYS A 334 4.02 -16.29 -16.54
C LYS A 334 3.40 -14.98 -17.00
N LYS A 335 2.25 -15.04 -17.71
CA LYS A 335 1.53 -13.84 -18.17
C LYS A 335 1.15 -12.90 -17.02
N SER A 336 0.71 -13.45 -15.89
CA SER A 336 0.34 -12.66 -14.70
C SER A 336 1.57 -12.05 -14.00
N ALA A 337 2.65 -12.81 -13.90
CA ALA A 337 3.92 -12.38 -13.31
C ALA A 337 4.60 -11.25 -14.09
N GLU A 338 4.53 -11.31 -15.43
CA GLU A 338 5.03 -10.27 -16.32
C GLU A 338 4.32 -8.92 -16.11
N GLN A 339 3.03 -8.96 -15.76
CA GLN A 339 2.23 -7.79 -15.36
C GLN A 339 2.47 -7.33 -13.91
N GLY A 340 3.44 -7.94 -13.22
CA GLY A 340 3.85 -7.53 -11.88
C GLY A 340 2.99 -8.07 -10.73
N TYR A 341 2.14 -9.07 -10.96
CA TYR A 341 1.36 -9.67 -9.87
C TYR A 341 2.25 -10.57 -9.01
N ILE A 342 2.39 -10.19 -7.73
CA ILE A 342 3.39 -10.76 -6.81
C ILE A 342 3.17 -12.27 -6.59
N ASP A 343 1.93 -12.70 -6.36
CA ASP A 343 1.63 -14.13 -6.13
C ASP A 343 1.99 -14.97 -7.35
N ALA A 344 1.71 -14.46 -8.56
CA ALA A 344 2.12 -15.13 -9.79
C ALA A 344 3.63 -15.13 -10.00
N GLN A 345 4.34 -14.07 -9.60
CA GLN A 345 5.81 -14.05 -9.66
C GLN A 345 6.41 -15.12 -8.73
N ASN A 346 5.86 -15.28 -7.52
CA ASN A 346 6.28 -16.34 -6.61
C ASN A 346 5.94 -17.74 -7.14
N LYS A 347 4.71 -17.94 -7.65
CA LYS A 347 4.31 -19.21 -8.28
C LYS A 347 5.18 -19.56 -9.48
N LEU A 348 5.50 -18.59 -10.32
CA LEU A 348 6.39 -18.78 -11.46
C LEU A 348 7.82 -19.13 -11.03
N ALA A 349 8.32 -18.50 -9.95
CA ALA A 349 9.63 -18.84 -9.40
C ALA A 349 9.67 -20.29 -8.88
N ILE A 350 8.63 -20.72 -8.15
CA ILE A 350 8.48 -22.11 -7.69
C ILE A 350 8.41 -23.09 -8.87
N CYS A 351 7.74 -22.71 -9.97
CA CYS A 351 7.68 -23.53 -11.17
C CYS A 351 9.08 -23.73 -11.79
N TYR A 352 9.88 -22.68 -11.91
CA TYR A 352 11.26 -22.79 -12.39
C TYR A 352 12.19 -23.53 -11.43
N GLU A 353 11.99 -23.41 -10.11
CA GLU A 353 12.80 -24.13 -9.12
C GLU A 353 12.57 -25.65 -9.20
N ASN A 354 11.30 -26.05 -9.35
CA ASN A 354 10.88 -27.45 -9.29
C ASN A 354 10.69 -28.10 -10.67
N GLY A 355 10.71 -27.33 -11.76
CA GLY A 355 10.49 -27.83 -13.12
C GLY A 355 9.03 -28.17 -13.40
N ILE A 356 8.11 -27.38 -12.85
CA ILE A 356 6.66 -27.58 -13.02
C ILE A 356 6.23 -26.83 -14.27
N GLY A 357 5.76 -27.55 -15.30
CA GLY A 357 5.33 -26.97 -16.57
C GLY A 357 6.44 -26.35 -17.43
N SER A 358 7.68 -26.29 -16.95
CA SER A 358 8.89 -25.91 -17.68
C SER A 358 10.11 -26.69 -17.19
N GLU A 359 11.24 -26.58 -17.88
CA GLU A 359 12.52 -27.06 -17.34
C GLU A 359 12.93 -26.30 -16.07
N LYS A 360 13.71 -26.97 -15.22
CA LYS A 360 14.28 -26.36 -14.00
C LYS A 360 15.29 -25.27 -14.38
N ASP A 361 15.13 -24.07 -13.81
CA ASP A 361 15.98 -22.93 -14.06
C ASP A 361 16.13 -22.08 -12.78
N LYS A 362 17.16 -22.38 -11.99
CA LYS A 362 17.44 -21.69 -10.72
C LYS A 362 17.68 -20.20 -10.89
N ILE A 363 18.25 -19.77 -12.01
CA ILE A 363 18.55 -18.36 -12.28
C ILE A 363 17.24 -17.60 -12.51
N LYS A 364 16.33 -18.15 -13.32
CA LYS A 364 14.99 -17.58 -13.50
C LYS A 364 14.16 -17.60 -12.22
N ALA A 365 14.26 -18.65 -11.41
CA ALA A 365 13.59 -18.70 -10.11
C ALA A 365 14.04 -17.54 -9.19
N ILE A 366 15.36 -17.34 -9.03
CA ILE A 366 15.92 -16.22 -8.25
C ILE A 366 15.48 -14.86 -8.82
N TYR A 367 15.51 -14.72 -10.15
CA TYR A 367 15.07 -13.49 -10.83
C TYR A 367 13.62 -13.14 -10.50
N TRP A 368 12.70 -14.10 -10.56
CA TRP A 368 11.28 -13.86 -10.30
C TRP A 368 10.98 -13.62 -8.82
N HIS A 369 11.66 -14.31 -7.90
CA HIS A 369 11.59 -13.98 -6.47
C HIS A 369 12.09 -12.57 -6.18
N LYS A 370 13.20 -12.15 -6.79
CA LYS A 370 13.72 -10.78 -6.64
C LYS A 370 12.72 -9.74 -7.15
N ARG A 371 12.13 -9.94 -8.34
CA ARG A 371 11.07 -9.06 -8.85
C ARG A 371 9.84 -9.00 -7.95
N ALA A 372 9.44 -10.11 -7.35
CA ALA A 372 8.35 -10.13 -6.37
C ALA A 372 8.67 -9.24 -5.15
N THR A 373 9.92 -9.29 -4.65
CA THR A 373 10.36 -8.43 -3.53
C THR A 373 10.50 -6.95 -3.92
N GLU A 374 10.99 -6.65 -5.11
CA GLU A 374 11.15 -5.27 -5.62
C GLU A 374 9.78 -4.64 -5.92
N ASN A 375 8.84 -5.40 -6.48
CA ASN A 375 7.47 -4.95 -6.70
C ASN A 375 6.73 -4.74 -5.38
N LYS A 376 7.01 -5.55 -4.36
CA LYS A 376 6.53 -5.33 -2.99
C LYS A 376 7.08 -4.04 -2.39
N CYS A 377 8.37 -3.76 -2.55
CA CYS A 377 9.01 -2.54 -2.03
C CYS A 377 8.62 -1.27 -2.83
N SER A 378 8.44 -1.37 -4.15
CA SER A 378 8.02 -0.25 -5.01
C SER A 378 6.53 0.04 -4.95
N THR A 379 5.68 -0.97 -4.75
CA THR A 379 4.28 -0.74 -4.38
C THR A 379 4.22 -0.02 -3.04
N GLU A 380 5.00 -0.42 -2.03
CA GLU A 380 5.11 0.32 -0.75
C GLU A 380 5.71 1.73 -0.88
N HIS A 381 6.67 1.95 -1.77
CA HIS A 381 7.28 3.26 -2.01
C HIS A 381 6.36 4.22 -2.81
N ASN A 382 5.67 3.71 -3.84
CA ASN A 382 4.64 4.45 -4.58
C ASN A 382 3.39 4.68 -3.72
N LEU A 383 3.05 3.76 -2.81
CA LEU A 383 2.07 3.98 -1.75
C LEU A 383 2.54 5.14 -0.86
N ASN A 384 3.81 5.22 -0.43
CA ASN A 384 4.29 6.30 0.43
C ASN A 384 4.36 7.69 -0.24
N LEU A 385 4.49 7.77 -1.58
CA LEU A 385 4.42 9.05 -2.32
C LEU A 385 2.99 9.49 -2.67
N TYR A 386 2.02 8.57 -2.66
CA TYR A 386 0.58 8.87 -2.80
C TYR A 386 -0.19 8.94 -1.47
N HIS A 387 0.37 8.45 -0.36
CA HIS A 387 -0.32 8.34 0.95
C HIS A 387 0.07 9.38 2.00
N LYS A 388 0.26 10.65 1.58
CA LYS A 388 0.12 11.73 2.55
C LYS A 388 -1.33 12.06 2.90
N ASP A 389 -2.32 11.44 2.22
CA ASP A 389 -3.72 11.52 2.64
C ASP A 389 -4.51 10.21 2.40
N LYS A 390 -5.04 9.70 3.52
CA LYS A 390 -6.14 8.73 3.71
C LYS A 390 -5.90 7.23 3.47
N THR A 391 -5.84 6.58 4.62
CA THR A 391 -6.34 5.27 5.04
C THR A 391 -7.45 4.58 4.22
N HIS A 392 -7.32 3.25 4.20
CA HIS A 392 -8.29 2.16 3.97
C HIS A 392 -8.78 1.86 2.54
N ILE A 393 -7.96 1.13 1.76
CA ILE A 393 -8.40 0.06 0.84
C ILE A 393 -7.32 -1.03 0.83
N LYS A 394 -7.57 -2.19 1.47
CA LYS A 394 -6.69 -3.37 1.36
C LYS A 394 -6.99 -4.08 0.03
N ALA A 395 -6.00 -4.18 -0.84
CA ALA A 395 -6.02 -5.09 -1.97
C ALA A 395 -5.95 -6.53 -1.45
N ALA A 396 -6.93 -7.35 -1.83
CA ALA A 396 -6.95 -8.79 -1.60
C ALA A 396 -5.90 -9.48 -2.47
N GLY A 397 -5.05 -10.29 -1.84
CA GLY A 397 -3.92 -10.97 -2.48
C GLY A 397 -2.83 -11.30 -1.47
N SER A 398 -3.21 -11.93 -0.37
CA SER A 398 -2.32 -12.80 0.39
C SER A 398 -3.17 -14.00 0.79
N GLU A 399 -2.62 -15.20 0.66
CA GLU A 399 -3.18 -16.40 1.29
C GLU A 399 -3.27 -16.15 2.80
N CYS A 400 -4.40 -15.60 3.24
CA CYS A 400 -4.76 -15.58 4.64
C CYS A 400 -5.41 -16.94 4.87
N GLU A 401 -4.66 -17.89 5.42
CA GLU A 401 -5.29 -18.98 6.17
C GLU A 401 -6.35 -18.32 7.06
N ASN A 402 -7.61 -18.76 6.94
CA ASN A 402 -8.65 -18.28 7.85
C ASN A 402 -8.09 -18.46 9.27
N ALA A 403 -8.16 -17.42 10.10
CA ALA A 403 -7.63 -17.42 11.46
C ALA A 403 -8.02 -18.70 12.25
N THR A 404 -9.23 -19.20 12.02
CA THR A 404 -9.72 -20.48 12.56
C THR A 404 -8.96 -21.70 12.00
N GLU A 405 -8.67 -21.70 10.70
CA GLU A 405 -7.88 -22.74 10.03
C GLU A 405 -6.41 -22.72 10.46
N TRP A 406 -5.82 -21.54 10.65
CA TRP A 406 -4.46 -21.39 11.19
C TRP A 406 -4.35 -22.02 12.58
N ILE A 407 -5.30 -21.76 13.49
CA ILE A 407 -5.32 -22.37 14.83
C ILE A 407 -5.49 -23.89 14.73
N LYS A 408 -6.40 -24.38 13.87
CA LYS A 408 -6.59 -25.83 13.67
C LYS A 408 -5.29 -26.49 13.21
N LYS A 409 -4.59 -25.92 12.23
CA LYS A 409 -3.29 -26.40 11.76
C LYS A 409 -2.21 -26.32 12.84
N ALA A 410 -2.15 -25.22 13.60
CA ALA A 410 -1.19 -25.06 14.69
C ALA A 410 -1.38 -26.13 15.79
N LEU A 411 -2.64 -26.51 16.06
CA LEU A 411 -3.00 -27.60 16.97
C LEU A 411 -2.67 -28.98 16.39
N GLU A 412 -3.02 -29.21 15.12
CA GLU A 412 -2.77 -30.47 14.40
C GLU A 412 -1.27 -30.78 14.31
N TYR A 413 -0.46 -29.80 13.94
CA TYR A 413 1.00 -29.91 13.89
C TYR A 413 1.68 -29.80 15.26
N LYS A 414 0.92 -29.75 16.35
CA LYS A 414 1.41 -29.62 17.74
C LYS A 414 2.36 -28.44 17.97
N LYS A 415 2.22 -27.36 17.18
CA LYS A 415 2.96 -26.10 17.37
C LYS A 415 2.45 -25.34 18.60
N VAL A 416 1.18 -25.50 18.94
CA VAL A 416 0.57 -24.94 20.15
C VAL A 416 -0.22 -26.03 20.90
N LYS A 417 -0.21 -25.97 22.23
CA LYS A 417 -0.94 -26.92 23.08
C LYS A 417 -2.35 -26.42 23.36
N LEU A 418 -3.37 -27.25 23.11
CA LEU A 418 -4.72 -27.01 23.61
C LEU A 418 -4.82 -27.49 25.07
N ILE A 419 -5.21 -26.58 25.95
CA ILE A 419 -5.47 -26.85 27.37
C ILE A 419 -7.00 -26.89 27.52
N PRO A 420 -7.60 -28.01 27.94
CA PRO A 420 -9.04 -28.09 28.12
C PRO A 420 -9.52 -27.11 29.18
N HIS A 421 -10.57 -26.35 28.88
CA HIS A 421 -11.06 -25.29 29.77
C HIS A 421 -11.47 -25.80 31.16
N HIS A 422 -12.03 -27.02 31.24
CA HIS A 422 -12.42 -27.63 32.52
C HIS A 422 -11.21 -27.98 33.43
N GLU A 423 -9.99 -27.98 32.90
CA GLU A 423 -8.76 -28.12 33.71
C GLU A 423 -8.38 -26.78 34.39
N LEU A 424 -9.02 -25.66 34.03
CA LEU A 424 -8.77 -24.32 34.54
C LEU A 424 -9.90 -23.91 35.49
N ILE A 425 -9.66 -24.04 36.80
CA ILE A 425 -10.68 -23.78 37.83
C ILE A 425 -10.35 -22.54 38.67
N ASN A 426 -11.35 -22.06 39.43
CA ASN A 426 -11.21 -20.95 40.39
C ASN A 426 -10.66 -19.67 39.75
N GLY A 427 -11.20 -19.29 38.59
CA GLY A 427 -10.81 -18.07 37.90
C GLY A 427 -11.08 -16.81 38.72
N VAL A 428 -10.03 -16.10 39.12
CA VAL A 428 -10.11 -14.80 39.81
C VAL A 428 -9.62 -13.72 38.85
N SER A 429 -10.45 -12.71 38.58
CA SER A 429 -10.05 -11.57 37.75
C SER A 429 -8.89 -10.82 38.42
N LEU A 430 -7.76 -10.67 37.72
CA LEU A 430 -6.61 -9.89 38.17
C LEU A 430 -6.64 -8.47 37.62
N TYR A 431 -7.10 -8.31 36.38
CA TYR A 431 -7.10 -7.04 35.69
C TYR A 431 -8.10 -7.02 34.53
N THR A 432 -8.79 -5.89 34.37
CA THR A 432 -9.58 -5.54 33.20
C THR A 432 -9.10 -4.20 32.66
N GLY A 433 -8.51 -4.20 31.46
CA GLY A 433 -8.01 -2.99 30.80
C GLY A 433 -8.37 -2.92 29.33
N GLY A 434 -7.82 -1.92 28.63
CA GLY A 434 -8.13 -1.63 27.22
C GLY A 434 -7.75 -2.71 26.20
N PHE A 435 -6.96 -3.72 26.58
CA PHE A 435 -6.51 -4.79 25.70
C PHE A 435 -7.09 -6.18 26.05
N GLY A 436 -7.86 -6.30 27.14
CA GLY A 436 -8.44 -7.60 27.52
C GLY A 436 -8.77 -7.79 29.00
N HIS A 437 -9.21 -9.01 29.31
CA HIS A 437 -9.44 -9.51 30.67
C HIS A 437 -8.34 -10.53 31.02
N ILE A 438 -7.69 -10.33 32.16
CA ILE A 438 -6.65 -11.22 32.69
C ILE A 438 -7.20 -11.88 33.95
N ALA A 439 -7.27 -13.21 33.96
CA ALA A 439 -7.69 -14.01 35.11
C ALA A 439 -6.54 -14.89 35.62
N LYS A 440 -6.44 -15.04 36.93
CA LYS A 440 -5.66 -16.11 37.57
C LYS A 440 -6.53 -17.34 37.68
N SER A 441 -6.07 -18.46 37.15
CA SER A 441 -6.77 -19.75 37.26
C SER A 441 -5.83 -20.83 37.78
N PHE A 442 -6.38 -21.84 38.43
CA PHE A 442 -5.64 -23.03 38.87
C PHE A 442 -5.73 -24.11 37.80
N TRP A 443 -4.58 -24.54 37.27
CA TRP A 443 -4.50 -25.61 36.27
C TRP A 443 -4.36 -26.97 36.95
N THR A 444 -5.46 -27.71 37.05
CA THR A 444 -5.56 -28.96 37.83
C THR A 444 -4.54 -30.02 37.42
N LYS A 445 -4.26 -30.14 36.12
CA LYS A 445 -3.31 -31.13 35.58
C LYS A 445 -1.86 -30.91 36.02
N THR A 446 -1.46 -29.66 36.24
CA THR A 446 -0.08 -29.31 36.62
C THR A 446 0.03 -28.94 38.10
N ASN A 447 -1.09 -28.88 38.83
CA ASN A 447 -1.15 -28.46 40.22
C ASN A 447 -0.53 -27.06 40.44
N ASN A 448 -0.70 -26.15 39.48
CA ASN A 448 -0.05 -24.84 39.45
C ASN A 448 -1.00 -23.72 38.99
N TYR A 449 -0.70 -22.49 39.37
CA TYR A 449 -1.44 -21.31 38.89
C TYR A 449 -0.98 -20.90 37.49
N VAL A 450 -1.92 -20.45 36.67
CA VAL A 450 -1.70 -19.89 35.34
C VAL A 450 -2.46 -18.58 35.18
N VAL A 451 -2.06 -17.79 34.19
CA VAL A 451 -2.79 -16.61 33.75
C VAL A 451 -3.58 -16.95 32.49
N CYS A 452 -4.88 -16.69 32.50
CA CYS A 452 -5.74 -16.76 31.33
C CYS A 452 -5.95 -15.34 30.80
N LYS A 453 -5.34 -15.01 29.67
CA LYS A 453 -5.54 -13.73 28.99
C LYS A 453 -6.58 -13.90 27.89
N LYS A 454 -7.67 -13.15 28.03
CA LYS A 454 -8.76 -13.01 27.05
C LYS A 454 -8.65 -11.64 26.40
N LEU A 455 -8.54 -11.57 25.08
CA LEU A 455 -8.58 -10.28 24.39
C LEU A 455 -10.03 -9.77 24.35
N LYS A 456 -10.24 -8.46 24.41
CA LYS A 456 -11.57 -7.85 24.26
C LYS A 456 -11.62 -7.06 22.97
N ASN A 457 -12.74 -7.15 22.26
CA ASN A 457 -13.01 -6.27 21.13
C ASN A 457 -13.21 -4.84 21.67
N THR A 458 -12.25 -3.96 21.39
CA THR A 458 -12.35 -2.54 21.70
C THR A 458 -12.38 -1.74 20.40
N THR A 459 -12.86 -0.50 20.44
CA THR A 459 -12.79 0.45 19.30
C THR A 459 -11.35 0.70 18.77
N ILE A 460 -10.35 0.13 19.44
CA ILE A 460 -8.92 0.27 19.22
C ILE A 460 -8.38 -0.87 18.33
N ILE A 461 -9.02 -2.05 18.29
CA ILE A 461 -8.66 -3.17 17.43
C ILE A 461 -9.36 -2.97 16.08
N LYS A 462 -8.62 -2.60 15.02
CA LYS A 462 -9.19 -2.36 13.68
C LYS A 462 -9.43 -3.65 12.86
N HIS A 463 -9.07 -4.82 13.38
CA HIS A 463 -9.17 -6.13 12.74
C HIS A 463 -9.96 -7.12 13.61
N ASP A 464 -10.19 -8.34 13.12
CA ASP A 464 -10.85 -9.39 13.88
C ASP A 464 -10.12 -9.63 15.22
N LEU A 465 -10.86 -9.81 16.31
CA LEU A 465 -10.33 -10.16 17.62
C LEU A 465 -9.48 -11.43 17.56
N LEU A 466 -9.86 -12.36 16.68
CA LEU A 466 -9.13 -13.60 16.43
C LEU A 466 -7.78 -13.35 15.75
N ASP A 467 -7.67 -12.35 14.87
CA ASP A 467 -6.38 -11.98 14.26
C ASP A 467 -5.42 -11.37 15.27
N ALA A 468 -5.93 -10.52 16.19
CA ALA A 468 -5.14 -9.97 17.28
C ALA A 468 -4.64 -11.07 18.23
N PHE A 469 -5.49 -12.06 18.50
CA PHE A 469 -5.11 -13.24 19.27
C PHE A 469 -4.00 -14.05 18.60
N ILE A 470 -4.16 -14.35 17.31
CA ILE A 470 -3.18 -15.12 16.53
C ILE A 470 -1.87 -14.36 16.40
N HIS A 471 -1.93 -13.03 16.25
CA HIS A 471 -0.75 -12.17 16.20
C HIS A 471 0.08 -12.30 17.49
N GLU A 472 -0.54 -12.10 18.65
CA GLU A 472 0.16 -12.23 19.93
C GLU A 472 0.68 -13.66 20.16
N LEU A 473 -0.13 -14.67 19.81
CA LEU A 473 0.27 -16.07 19.90
C LEU A 473 1.51 -16.38 19.03
N LYS A 474 1.55 -15.87 17.79
CA LYS A 474 2.69 -16.07 16.89
C LYS A 474 3.99 -15.49 17.46
N ILE A 475 3.92 -14.33 18.11
CA ILE A 475 5.10 -13.75 18.77
C ILE A 475 5.54 -14.62 19.94
N HIS A 476 4.62 -15.11 20.76
CA HIS A 476 4.97 -16.02 21.84
C HIS A 476 5.62 -17.32 21.33
N LEU A 477 5.14 -17.89 20.23
CA LEU A 477 5.73 -19.06 19.59
C LEU A 477 7.10 -18.77 18.97
N HIS A 478 7.33 -17.54 18.51
CA HIS A 478 8.63 -17.09 18.01
C HIS A 478 9.67 -16.94 19.13
N LEU A 479 9.24 -16.55 20.34
CA LEU A 479 10.10 -16.24 21.48
C LEU A 479 10.29 -17.41 22.49
N ASP A 480 10.17 -18.66 22.04
CA ASP A 480 10.00 -19.86 22.88
C ASP A 480 11.21 -20.26 23.77
N TYR A 481 12.31 -19.50 23.78
CA TYR A 481 13.49 -19.82 24.58
C TYR A 481 14.14 -18.60 25.24
N SER A 482 13.57 -18.09 26.34
CA SER A 482 14.25 -17.16 27.23
C SER A 482 13.63 -17.11 28.63
N ASP A 483 14.48 -17.18 29.67
CA ASP A 483 14.06 -16.97 31.07
C ASP A 483 13.66 -15.52 31.37
N ARG A 484 13.85 -14.60 30.42
CA ARG A 484 13.48 -13.18 30.53
C ARG A 484 12.16 -12.84 29.85
N ILE A 485 11.51 -13.80 29.20
CA ILE A 485 10.21 -13.64 28.59
C ILE A 485 9.18 -14.47 29.36
N ILE A 486 7.96 -13.98 29.52
CA ILE A 486 6.88 -14.77 30.11
C ILE A 486 6.47 -15.90 29.15
N ARG A 487 6.33 -17.13 29.67
CA ARG A 487 6.05 -18.29 28.81
C ARG A 487 4.56 -18.37 28.48
N CYS A 488 4.26 -18.59 27.19
CA CYS A 488 2.96 -19.06 26.75
C CYS A 488 2.94 -20.59 26.83
N LEU A 489 2.05 -21.14 27.65
CA LEU A 489 1.93 -22.58 27.93
C LEU A 489 0.99 -23.29 26.93
N GLY A 490 0.15 -22.53 26.24
CA GLY A 490 -0.83 -23.02 25.29
C GLY A 490 -2.03 -22.09 25.15
N ILE A 491 -3.09 -22.61 24.56
CA ILE A 491 -4.36 -21.93 24.37
C ILE A 491 -5.50 -22.75 24.96
N SER A 492 -6.58 -22.08 25.37
CA SER A 492 -7.85 -22.72 25.76
C SER A 492 -8.98 -22.10 24.97
N LEU A 493 -10.08 -22.83 24.79
CA LEU A 493 -11.33 -22.31 24.24
C LEU A 493 -12.35 -22.14 25.37
N ASP A 494 -12.86 -20.94 25.59
CA ASP A 494 -13.91 -20.65 26.55
C ASP A 494 -15.26 -21.22 26.02
N PRO A 495 -15.87 -22.22 26.68
CA PRO A 495 -17.08 -22.86 26.18
C PRO A 495 -18.32 -21.97 26.26
N GLU A 496 -18.33 -20.95 27.12
CA GLU A 496 -19.48 -20.05 27.27
C GLU A 496 -19.49 -18.98 26.18
N THR A 497 -18.33 -18.43 25.83
CA THR A 497 -18.23 -17.35 24.84
C THR A 497 -17.69 -17.78 23.48
N ASN A 498 -17.19 -19.02 23.38
CA ASN A 498 -16.52 -19.56 22.19
C ASN A 498 -15.29 -18.74 21.74
N GLU A 499 -14.60 -18.10 22.68
CA GLU A 499 -13.41 -17.27 22.43
C GLU A 499 -12.13 -17.97 22.93
N TYR A 500 -11.01 -17.70 22.26
CA TYR A 500 -9.72 -18.26 22.66
C TYR A 500 -9.06 -17.47 23.79
N LEU A 501 -8.37 -18.20 24.67
CA LEU A 501 -7.60 -17.71 25.81
C LEU A 501 -6.12 -18.07 25.63
N LEU A 502 -5.23 -17.10 25.83
CA LEU A 502 -3.79 -17.39 25.98
C LEU A 502 -3.56 -17.87 27.42
N ILE A 503 -2.96 -19.04 27.58
CA ILE A 503 -2.62 -19.60 28.88
C ILE A 503 -1.14 -19.35 29.12
N MET A 504 -0.83 -18.49 30.09
CA MET A 504 0.51 -17.98 30.34
C MET A 504 1.01 -18.39 31.72
N GLN A 505 2.33 -18.43 31.89
CA GLN A 505 2.98 -18.61 33.18
C GLN A 505 2.49 -17.55 34.19
N TYR A 506 2.13 -17.98 35.40
CA TYR A 506 1.77 -17.07 36.48
C TYR A 506 3.02 -16.51 37.16
N ALA A 507 3.16 -15.18 37.14
CA ALA A 507 4.19 -14.46 37.88
C ALA A 507 3.70 -14.15 39.31
N ASN A 508 4.29 -14.83 40.30
CA ASN A 508 3.84 -14.80 41.68
C ASN A 508 4.01 -13.45 42.41
N SER A 509 4.86 -12.55 41.89
CA SER A 509 5.12 -11.25 42.51
C SER A 509 4.47 -10.07 41.76
N GLY A 510 3.59 -10.34 40.78
CA GLY A 510 2.86 -9.33 40.03
C GLY A 510 3.71 -8.53 39.05
N ASP A 511 3.17 -7.41 38.56
CA ASP A 511 3.89 -6.48 37.69
C ASP A 511 4.92 -5.64 38.45
N LEU A 512 5.93 -5.13 37.74
CA LEU A 512 7.06 -4.38 38.32
C LEU A 512 6.59 -3.14 39.08
N GLN A 513 5.55 -2.45 38.61
CA GLN A 513 5.05 -1.25 39.28
C GLN A 513 4.50 -1.58 40.67
N ASN A 514 3.64 -2.60 40.77
CA ASN A 514 3.14 -3.08 42.06
C ASN A 514 4.24 -3.71 42.92
N TYR A 515 5.19 -4.42 42.31
CA TYR A 515 6.33 -4.99 43.02
C TYR A 515 7.18 -3.90 43.68
N LEU A 516 7.52 -2.84 42.95
CA LEU A 516 8.24 -1.68 43.50
C LEU A 516 7.42 -1.03 44.60
N LYS A 517 6.14 -0.71 44.35
CA LYS A 517 5.26 -0.10 45.37
C LYS A 517 5.27 -0.86 46.71
N ASN A 518 5.26 -2.20 46.66
CA ASN A 518 5.16 -3.03 47.86
C ASN A 518 6.53 -3.36 48.49
N ASN A 519 7.61 -3.43 47.70
CA ASN A 519 8.90 -3.94 48.17
C ASN A 519 10.04 -2.91 48.16
N PHE A 520 9.82 -1.70 47.64
CA PHE A 520 10.91 -0.74 47.36
C PHE A 520 11.82 -0.45 48.56
N LYS A 521 11.26 -0.37 49.77
CA LYS A 521 12.03 -0.13 51.01
C LYS A 521 13.02 -1.25 51.34
N ASN A 522 12.76 -2.45 50.84
CA ASN A 522 13.57 -3.65 51.08
C ASN A 522 14.54 -3.96 49.93
N LEU A 523 14.48 -3.22 48.82
CA LEU A 523 15.36 -3.44 47.66
C LEU A 523 16.69 -2.72 47.84
N THR A 524 17.78 -3.48 47.84
CA THR A 524 19.13 -2.92 47.76
C THR A 524 19.42 -2.40 46.35
N TRP A 525 20.50 -1.63 46.20
CA TRP A 525 20.97 -1.22 44.87
C TRP A 525 21.41 -2.39 43.99
N ASN A 526 21.87 -3.49 44.59
CA ASN A 526 22.17 -4.69 43.82
C ASN A 526 20.89 -5.36 43.30
N ASP A 527 19.81 -5.38 44.09
CA ASP A 527 18.51 -5.90 43.63
C ASP A 527 17.94 -5.04 42.50
N LYS A 528 18.01 -3.71 42.64
CA LYS A 528 17.57 -2.75 41.61
C LYS A 528 18.35 -2.92 40.30
N LYS A 529 19.68 -2.99 40.37
CA LYS A 529 20.54 -3.25 39.20
C LYS A 529 20.25 -4.62 38.60
N LYS A 530 19.98 -5.65 39.41
CA LYS A 530 19.60 -6.99 38.93
C LYS A 530 18.31 -6.95 38.11
N LEU A 531 17.27 -6.29 38.63
CA LEU A 531 16.00 -6.13 37.92
C LEU A 531 16.20 -5.43 36.58
N ALA A 532 16.91 -4.31 36.57
CA ALA A 532 17.18 -3.56 35.35
C ALA A 532 18.01 -4.36 34.34
N PHE A 533 19.05 -5.08 34.80
CA PHE A 533 19.85 -5.97 33.96
C PHE A 533 19.01 -7.08 33.33
N GLN A 534 18.13 -7.72 34.09
CA GLN A 534 17.26 -8.80 33.57
C GLN A 534 16.29 -8.29 32.49
N ILE A 535 15.78 -7.08 32.65
CA ILE A 535 14.94 -6.43 31.62
C ILE A 535 15.78 -6.12 30.38
N ALA A 536 17.00 -5.59 30.53
CA ALA A 536 17.92 -5.35 29.42
C ALA A 536 18.30 -6.64 28.68
N ASP A 537 18.56 -7.72 29.41
CA ASP A 537 18.87 -9.06 28.89
C ASP A 537 17.68 -9.63 28.09
N GLY A 538 16.45 -9.44 28.59
CA GLY A 538 15.23 -9.76 27.85
C GLY A 538 15.04 -8.92 26.59
N LEU A 539 15.32 -7.62 26.67
CA LEU A 539 15.21 -6.73 25.52
C LEU A 539 16.26 -7.04 24.45
N ASN A 540 17.47 -7.45 24.86
CA ASN A 540 18.51 -7.94 23.96
C ASN A 540 18.05 -9.20 23.22
N TYR A 541 17.43 -10.15 23.92
CA TYR A 541 16.83 -11.32 23.29
C TYR A 541 15.79 -10.93 22.24
N LEU A 542 14.86 -10.02 22.57
CA LEU A 542 13.86 -9.51 21.60
C LEU A 542 14.53 -8.90 20.37
N HIS A 543 15.52 -8.01 20.56
CA HIS A 543 16.18 -7.33 19.45
C HIS A 543 16.99 -8.28 18.56
N ASN A 544 17.58 -9.34 19.12
CA ASN A 544 18.27 -10.39 18.36
C ASN A 544 17.31 -11.27 17.57
N GLU A 545 16.11 -11.50 18.10
CA GLU A 545 15.00 -12.15 17.40
C GLU A 545 14.24 -11.19 16.46
N TYR A 546 14.79 -10.00 16.22
CA TYR A 546 14.21 -8.96 15.37
C TYR A 546 12.82 -8.49 15.85
N VAL A 547 12.47 -8.64 17.13
CA VAL A 547 11.20 -8.21 17.70
C VAL A 547 11.33 -6.84 18.35
N LEU A 548 10.43 -5.91 18.00
CA LEU A 548 10.23 -4.64 18.70
C LEU A 548 9.05 -4.76 19.67
N HIS A 549 9.24 -4.34 20.92
CA HIS A 549 8.18 -4.44 21.93
C HIS A 549 7.07 -3.41 21.70
N ARG A 550 7.44 -2.15 21.45
CA ARG A 550 6.57 -1.01 21.09
C ARG A 550 5.65 -0.46 22.19
N ASP A 551 5.43 -1.19 23.28
CA ASP A 551 4.74 -0.71 24.50
C ASP A 551 5.44 -1.15 25.80
N LEU A 552 6.76 -0.95 25.87
CA LEU A 552 7.52 -1.38 27.03
C LEU A 552 7.31 -0.40 28.19
N HIS A 553 6.72 -0.86 29.30
CA HIS A 553 6.53 -0.07 30.52
C HIS A 553 6.48 -0.98 31.74
N SER A 554 6.55 -0.45 32.96
CA SER A 554 6.63 -1.26 34.19
C SER A 554 5.46 -2.22 34.40
N LYS A 555 4.24 -1.89 33.94
CA LYS A 555 3.11 -2.85 33.97
C LYS A 555 3.23 -4.03 32.99
N ASN A 556 4.10 -3.94 31.99
CA ASN A 556 4.41 -5.00 31.01
C ASN A 556 5.70 -5.74 31.37
N ILE A 557 6.20 -5.53 32.60
CA ILE A 557 7.26 -6.33 33.21
C ILE A 557 6.63 -7.04 34.41
N VAL A 558 6.79 -8.35 34.50
CA VAL A 558 6.31 -9.14 35.65
C VAL A 558 7.45 -9.78 36.40
N ILE A 559 7.28 -9.92 37.71
CA ILE A 559 8.27 -10.51 38.61
C ILE A 559 7.84 -11.91 38.99
N HIS A 560 8.67 -12.89 38.64
CA HIS A 560 8.47 -14.28 39.00
C HIS A 560 9.73 -14.83 39.67
N GLU A 561 9.59 -15.27 40.92
CA GLU A 561 10.72 -15.83 41.70
C GLU A 561 11.94 -14.91 41.71
N ASN A 562 11.72 -13.60 41.92
CA ASN A 562 12.75 -12.55 41.90
C ASN A 562 13.46 -12.36 40.55
N ASN A 563 12.85 -12.81 39.45
CA ASN A 563 13.32 -12.55 38.09
C ASN A 563 12.33 -11.66 37.34
N ALA A 564 12.84 -10.60 36.72
CA ALA A 564 12.06 -9.78 35.81
C ALA A 564 11.86 -10.50 34.46
N LYS A 565 10.61 -10.48 33.99
CA LYS A 565 10.19 -11.06 32.71
C LYS A 565 9.36 -10.05 31.91
N ILE A 566 9.65 -9.92 30.63
CA ILE A 566 8.89 -9.09 29.69
C ILE A 566 7.62 -9.85 29.25
N THR A 567 6.50 -9.14 29.17
CA THR A 567 5.18 -9.67 28.79
C THR A 567 4.43 -8.65 27.92
N ASP A 568 3.30 -9.10 27.36
CA ASP A 568 2.33 -8.33 26.57
C ASP A 568 2.83 -7.93 25.19
N PHE A 569 2.76 -8.89 24.27
CA PHE A 569 3.24 -8.74 22.89
C PHE A 569 2.13 -8.32 21.91
N GLY A 570 0.97 -7.89 22.42
CA GLY A 570 -0.22 -7.60 21.62
C GLY A 570 0.01 -6.58 20.49
N ILE A 571 0.91 -5.61 20.69
CA ILE A 571 1.30 -4.63 19.65
C ILE A 571 2.75 -4.78 19.17
N SER A 572 3.47 -5.78 19.65
CA SER A 572 4.85 -6.04 19.25
C SER A 572 4.93 -6.40 17.77
N LYS A 573 6.11 -6.20 17.16
CA LYS A 573 6.30 -6.36 15.71
C LYS A 573 7.62 -7.09 15.42
N ILE A 574 7.57 -8.11 14.57
CA ILE A 574 8.76 -8.76 14.02
C ILE A 574 9.25 -7.89 12.84
N GLN A 575 10.47 -7.37 12.94
CA GLN A 575 11.09 -6.57 11.89
C GLN A 575 11.24 -7.43 10.63
N ASN A 576 10.90 -6.86 9.48
CA ASN A 576 10.87 -7.51 8.15
C ASN A 576 9.67 -8.44 7.87
N ASP A 577 8.75 -8.67 8.82
CA ASP A 577 7.47 -9.34 8.55
C ASP A 577 6.32 -8.32 8.45
N GLN A 578 5.81 -8.10 7.24
CA GLN A 578 4.69 -7.18 6.97
C GLN A 578 3.33 -7.69 7.50
N ASN A 579 3.22 -8.98 7.83
CA ASN A 579 2.01 -9.59 8.38
C ASN A 579 2.01 -9.64 9.93
N SER A 580 3.09 -9.20 10.57
CA SER A 580 3.28 -9.23 12.04
C SER A 580 2.67 -8.04 12.77
N THR A 581 1.54 -7.49 12.31
CA THR A 581 0.84 -6.44 13.08
C THR A 581 -0.67 -6.59 12.98
N ALA A 582 -1.32 -6.86 14.12
CA ALA A 582 -2.68 -6.39 14.33
C ALA A 582 -2.64 -4.85 14.38
N TYR A 583 -3.36 -4.17 13.47
CA TYR A 583 -3.35 -2.71 13.39
C TYR A 583 -4.16 -2.14 14.56
N ILE A 584 -3.49 -1.98 15.69
CA ILE A 584 -4.04 -1.38 16.90
C ILE A 584 -3.59 0.09 16.90
N GLY A 585 -4.53 1.01 17.13
CA GLY A 585 -4.35 2.46 17.01
C GLY A 585 -3.20 3.04 17.85
N ASN A 586 -3.02 4.36 17.75
CA ASN A 586 -1.87 5.08 18.26
C ASN A 586 -1.84 5.13 19.80
N PHE A 587 -1.39 4.06 20.46
CA PHE A 587 -1.31 3.99 21.92
C PHE A 587 -0.04 3.30 22.42
N GLY A 588 0.37 3.79 23.59
CA GLY A 588 1.38 3.30 24.52
C GLY A 588 1.34 4.27 25.71
N VAL A 589 1.93 3.94 26.85
CA VAL A 589 1.92 4.86 27.99
C VAL A 589 2.81 6.07 27.68
N ILE A 590 2.21 7.28 27.53
CA ILE A 590 2.87 8.53 27.04
C ILE A 590 4.26 8.74 27.67
N ALA A 591 4.38 8.52 28.97
CA ALA A 591 5.63 8.69 29.72
C ALA A 591 6.79 7.77 29.28
N TYR A 592 6.50 6.63 28.65
CA TYR A 592 7.48 5.65 28.17
C TYR A 592 7.67 5.72 26.64
N MET A 593 6.85 6.50 25.94
CA MET A 593 6.79 6.50 24.48
C MET A 593 7.90 7.34 23.84
N GLU A 594 8.43 6.88 22.70
CA GLU A 594 9.31 7.66 21.81
C GLU A 594 8.80 9.10 21.61
N PRO A 595 9.55 10.14 22.03
CA PRO A 595 9.07 11.53 22.03
C PRO A 595 8.60 12.00 20.66
N LYS A 596 9.41 11.75 19.62
CA LYS A 596 9.10 12.17 18.25
C LYS A 596 7.78 11.57 17.76
N ARG A 597 7.41 10.39 18.26
CA ARG A 597 6.18 9.68 17.89
C ARG A 597 4.93 10.20 18.60
N ILE A 598 5.09 10.95 19.70
CA ILE A 598 3.96 11.54 20.43
C ILE A 598 3.22 12.56 19.55
N LEU A 599 3.96 13.40 18.82
CA LEU A 599 3.39 14.42 17.93
C LEU A 599 3.38 14.01 16.44
N ASP A 600 4.24 13.06 16.05
CA ASP A 600 4.22 12.46 14.71
C ASP A 600 3.89 10.96 14.80
N PRO A 601 2.60 10.58 14.67
CA PRO A 601 2.16 9.18 14.64
C PRO A 601 2.90 8.30 13.61
N ASN A 602 3.45 8.90 12.55
CA ASN A 602 4.14 8.19 11.48
C ASN A 602 5.63 8.00 11.77
N PHE A 603 6.16 8.60 12.83
CA PHE A 603 7.54 8.38 13.25
C PHE A 603 7.74 6.88 13.55
N PRO A 604 8.75 6.23 12.94
CA PRO A 604 8.88 4.79 13.00
C PRO A 604 9.23 4.33 14.43
N HIS A 605 8.64 3.21 14.84
CA HIS A 605 9.16 2.44 15.96
C HIS A 605 10.47 1.76 15.57
N THR A 606 11.49 1.92 16.39
CA THR A 606 12.80 1.30 16.19
C THR A 606 13.29 0.66 17.49
N ARG A 607 14.42 -0.05 17.42
CA ARG A 607 15.08 -0.57 18.64
C ARG A 607 15.39 0.55 19.63
N SER A 608 15.75 1.74 19.15
CA SER A 608 16.01 2.90 20.01
C SER A 608 14.76 3.44 20.71
N SER A 609 13.55 3.15 20.20
CA SER A 609 12.29 3.47 20.89
C SER A 609 12.06 2.56 22.10
N ASP A 610 12.40 1.27 22.00
CA ASP A 610 12.37 0.37 23.16
C ASP A 610 13.46 0.74 24.19
N ILE A 611 14.65 1.18 23.72
CA ILE A 611 15.72 1.68 24.61
C ILE A 611 15.27 2.91 25.40
N TYR A 612 14.55 3.83 24.76
CA TYR A 612 13.96 4.98 25.44
C TYR A 612 13.03 4.55 26.56
N SER A 613 12.11 3.63 26.24
CA SER A 613 11.17 3.06 27.19
C SER A 613 11.88 2.39 28.37
N PHE A 614 12.97 1.65 28.09
CA PHE A 614 13.81 1.01 29.09
C PHE A 614 14.51 2.02 30.01
N GLY A 615 15.01 3.15 29.49
CA GLY A 615 15.57 4.24 30.29
C GLY A 615 14.56 4.77 31.31
N VAL A 616 13.30 4.94 30.91
CA VAL A 616 12.23 5.36 31.83
C VAL A 616 11.96 4.31 32.92
N ILE A 617 11.94 3.02 32.56
CA ILE A 617 11.80 1.92 33.53
C ILE A 617 12.97 1.91 34.51
N MET A 618 14.20 2.14 34.05
CA MET A 618 15.37 2.24 34.92
C MET A 618 15.22 3.37 35.95
N TRP A 619 14.71 4.53 35.51
CA TRP A 619 14.40 5.64 36.41
C TRP A 619 13.30 5.26 37.41
N GLU A 620 12.23 4.58 36.99
CA GLU A 620 11.17 4.10 37.89
C GLU A 620 11.69 3.09 38.93
N ILE A 621 12.61 2.20 38.55
CA ILE A 621 13.31 1.30 39.49
C ILE A 621 14.15 2.11 40.51
N SER A 622 14.72 3.24 40.09
CA SER A 622 15.48 4.12 40.99
C SER A 622 14.57 4.87 41.98
N SER A 623 13.40 5.31 41.51
CA SER A 623 12.48 6.19 42.24
C SER A 623 11.49 5.41 43.12
N GLY A 624 11.09 4.21 42.68
CA GLY A 624 10.06 3.39 43.32
C GLY A 624 8.63 3.81 43.00
N TYR A 625 8.43 4.77 42.09
CA TYR A 625 7.12 5.27 41.71
C TYR A 625 7.04 5.62 40.22
N PRO A 626 5.83 5.61 39.63
CA PRO A 626 5.66 5.82 38.20
C PRO A 626 6.15 7.19 37.71
N PRO A 627 6.64 7.30 36.46
CA PRO A 627 7.04 8.56 35.85
C PRO A 627 5.86 9.55 35.81
N PHE A 628 6.17 10.84 35.95
CA PHE A 628 5.19 11.94 35.97
C PHE A 628 3.96 11.73 36.89
N ILE A 629 4.14 11.12 38.07
CA ILE A 629 3.05 10.76 39.01
C ILE A 629 2.06 11.89 39.35
N LYS A 630 2.47 13.17 39.22
CA LYS A 630 1.62 14.34 39.50
C LYS A 630 0.68 14.72 38.33
N CYS A 631 0.93 14.22 37.12
CA CYS A 631 0.14 14.51 35.92
C CYS A 631 -0.91 13.41 35.74
N THR A 632 -2.07 13.55 36.39
CA THR A 632 -3.07 12.46 36.51
C THR A 632 -4.40 12.75 35.82
N SER A 633 -4.66 14.00 35.40
CA SER A 633 -5.90 14.33 34.69
C SER A 633 -5.79 14.11 33.18
N ASP A 634 -6.92 13.95 32.48
CA ASP A 634 -6.94 13.78 31.03
C ASP A 634 -6.45 15.03 30.27
N SER A 635 -6.69 16.24 30.81
CA SER A 635 -6.10 17.49 30.29
C SER A 635 -4.58 17.51 30.41
N ASP A 636 -4.01 16.84 31.42
CA ASP A 636 -2.56 16.77 31.62
C ASP A 636 -1.89 15.84 30.60
N ARG A 637 -2.60 14.88 30.00
CA ARG A 637 -2.00 13.89 29.09
C ARG A 637 -1.50 14.51 27.79
N ALA A 638 -2.26 15.42 27.19
CA ALA A 638 -1.84 16.12 25.98
C ALA A 638 -0.67 17.07 26.29
N ALA A 639 -0.77 17.84 27.38
CA ALA A 639 0.29 18.74 27.85
C ALA A 639 1.58 17.99 28.17
N LEU A 640 1.47 16.82 28.81
CA LEU A 640 2.58 15.91 29.09
C LEU A 640 3.24 15.41 27.81
N GLY A 641 2.44 15.05 26.80
CA GLY A 641 2.94 14.66 25.49
C GLY A 641 3.78 15.76 24.82
N TYR A 642 3.30 17.01 24.82
CA TYR A 642 4.06 18.16 24.34
C TYR A 642 5.34 18.38 25.15
N ALA A 643 5.26 18.33 26.49
CA ALA A 643 6.40 18.53 27.36
C ALA A 643 7.52 17.51 27.12
N ILE A 644 7.18 16.22 27.01
CA ILE A 644 8.13 15.15 26.69
C ILE A 644 8.72 15.33 25.29
N ASN A 645 7.91 15.70 24.30
CA ASN A 645 8.41 16.01 22.95
C ASN A 645 9.37 17.21 22.93
N SER A 646 9.25 18.13 23.89
CA SER A 646 10.19 19.24 24.10
C SER A 646 11.41 18.90 24.96
N GLY A 647 11.56 17.63 25.38
CA GLY A 647 12.71 17.15 26.18
C GLY A 647 12.50 17.22 27.70
N THR A 648 11.27 17.47 28.18
CA THR A 648 10.98 17.46 29.61
C THR A 648 11.10 16.04 30.17
N ARG A 649 11.92 15.88 31.20
CA ARG A 649 12.12 14.61 31.90
C ARG A 649 12.24 14.78 33.41
N GLU A 650 12.10 13.65 34.10
CA GLU A 650 12.20 13.57 35.54
C GLU A 650 13.59 13.93 36.05
N VAL A 651 13.64 14.52 37.25
CA VAL A 651 14.90 14.81 37.94
C VAL A 651 15.55 13.53 38.43
N THR A 652 16.86 13.55 38.57
CA THR A 652 17.63 12.42 39.12
C THR A 652 17.24 12.16 40.57
N ILE A 653 17.09 10.88 40.92
CA ILE A 653 16.72 10.47 42.27
C ILE A 653 17.95 10.50 43.19
N PRO A 654 17.90 11.19 44.34
CA PRO A 654 19.00 11.21 45.30
C PRO A 654 19.44 9.80 45.71
N ASN A 655 20.74 9.62 45.92
CA ASN A 655 21.38 8.34 46.27
C ASN A 655 21.30 7.25 45.17
N THR A 656 21.01 7.64 43.93
CA THR A 656 21.20 6.77 42.76
C THR A 656 22.69 6.69 42.38
N PRO A 657 23.27 5.49 42.19
CA PRO A 657 24.63 5.34 41.68
C PRO A 657 24.83 6.13 40.39
N ASN A 658 25.94 6.86 40.31
CA ASN A 658 26.20 7.81 39.22
C ASN A 658 26.20 7.13 37.85
N GLU A 659 26.77 5.93 37.76
CA GLU A 659 26.86 5.14 36.53
C GLU A 659 25.48 4.71 36.06
N TYR A 660 24.62 4.28 37.00
CA TYR A 660 23.24 3.91 36.71
C TYR A 660 22.41 5.12 36.27
N ALA A 661 22.59 6.27 36.92
CA ALA A 661 21.93 7.52 36.54
C ALA A 661 22.33 7.99 35.14
N LYS A 662 23.62 7.99 34.83
CA LYS A 662 24.13 8.32 33.50
C LYS A 662 23.55 7.41 32.43
N LEU A 663 23.44 6.11 32.72
CA LEU A 663 22.92 5.12 31.76
C LEU A 663 21.45 5.35 31.44
N TYR A 664 20.57 5.54 32.43
CA TYR A 664 19.17 5.79 32.08
C TYR A 664 18.97 7.14 31.39
N ILE A 665 19.82 8.15 31.73
CA ILE A 665 19.79 9.45 31.05
C ILE A 665 20.18 9.32 29.58
N SER A 666 21.19 8.52 29.25
CA SER A 666 21.56 8.29 27.85
C SER A 666 20.52 7.46 27.11
N CYS A 667 19.86 6.51 27.78
CA CYS A 667 18.80 5.69 27.18
C CYS A 667 17.60 6.53 26.74
N TRP A 668 17.23 7.58 27.47
CA TRP A 668 16.07 8.42 27.15
C TRP A 668 16.41 9.74 26.44
N ASP A 669 17.56 9.82 25.76
CA ASP A 669 17.96 11.01 25.00
C ASP A 669 16.89 11.40 23.95
N GLN A 670 16.73 12.69 23.69
CA GLN A 670 15.72 13.19 22.77
C GLN A 670 16.00 12.77 21.32
N GLU A 671 17.26 12.63 20.95
CA GLU A 671 17.66 12.20 19.62
C GLU A 671 17.87 10.67 19.59
N PRO A 672 17.04 9.90 18.86
CA PRO A 672 17.11 8.44 18.88
C PRO A 672 18.47 7.86 18.50
N LYS A 673 19.24 8.57 17.66
CA LYS A 673 20.59 8.18 17.24
C LYS A 673 21.66 8.35 18.32
N GLN A 674 21.41 9.15 19.36
CA GLN A 674 22.34 9.37 20.47
C GLN A 674 22.15 8.36 21.61
N ARG A 675 21.05 7.58 21.57
CA ARG A 675 20.78 6.54 22.56
C ARG A 675 21.73 5.35 22.35
N PRO A 676 22.17 4.70 23.43
CA PRO A 676 22.97 3.48 23.35
C PRO A 676 22.20 2.36 22.65
N THR A 677 22.91 1.43 22.03
CA THR A 677 22.32 0.16 21.62
C THR A 677 22.11 -0.74 22.84
N ILE A 678 21.29 -1.80 22.70
CA ILE A 678 21.08 -2.74 23.81
C ILE A 678 22.38 -3.44 24.26
N ASN A 679 23.33 -3.64 23.34
CA ASN A 679 24.65 -4.19 23.66
C ASN A 679 25.46 -3.22 24.51
N ASP A 680 25.44 -1.92 24.18
CA ASP A 680 26.13 -0.89 24.97
C ASP A 680 25.55 -0.82 26.39
N VAL A 681 24.22 -0.92 26.52
CA VAL A 681 23.52 -0.97 27.82
C VAL A 681 23.99 -2.19 28.65
N LEU A 682 24.04 -3.37 28.05
CA LEU A 682 24.51 -4.58 28.73
C LEU A 682 25.99 -4.49 29.13
N ASP A 683 26.83 -3.85 28.32
CA ASP A 683 28.24 -3.63 28.64
C ASP A 683 28.42 -2.66 29.82
N GLU A 684 27.55 -1.65 29.95
CA GLU A 684 27.52 -0.81 31.16
C GLU A 684 27.09 -1.59 32.40
N PHE A 685 26.12 -2.50 32.29
CA PHE A 685 25.78 -3.39 33.40
C PHE A 685 26.94 -4.31 33.79
N LYS A 686 27.71 -4.82 32.82
CA LYS A 686 28.94 -5.57 33.11
C LYS A 686 29.94 -4.73 33.88
N ARG A 687 30.15 -3.47 33.49
CA ARG A 687 31.00 -2.51 34.22
C ARG A 687 30.50 -2.27 35.66
N MET A 688 29.19 -2.28 35.87
CA MET A 688 28.55 -2.14 37.19
C MET A 688 28.51 -3.45 38.02
N GLY A 689 29.13 -4.53 37.52
CA GLY A 689 29.23 -5.83 38.20
C GLY A 689 28.09 -6.81 37.94
N PHE A 690 27.33 -6.65 36.84
CA PHE A 690 26.19 -7.50 36.47
C PHE A 690 26.38 -8.15 35.09
N GLY A 691 26.34 -9.50 35.02
CA GLY A 691 26.48 -10.27 33.77
C GLY A 691 27.17 -11.63 34.01
N ILE A 692 26.93 -12.61 33.13
CA ILE A 692 27.51 -13.96 33.25
C ILE A 692 29.04 -13.89 33.22
N SER A 693 29.70 -14.33 34.29
CA SER A 693 31.12 -14.69 34.29
C SER A 693 31.28 -16.02 33.55
N ALA A 694 31.37 -15.99 32.22
CA ALA A 694 31.93 -17.12 31.50
C ALA A 694 33.43 -17.14 31.83
N LYS A 695 33.84 -18.01 32.77
CA LYS A 695 35.24 -18.42 32.88
C LYS A 695 35.66 -18.89 31.48
N ILE A 696 36.53 -18.12 30.85
CA ILE A 696 37.15 -18.43 29.57
C ILE A 696 37.82 -19.79 29.73
N LYS A 697 37.29 -20.84 29.09
CA LYS A 697 38.12 -21.98 28.68
C LYS A 697 38.88 -21.50 27.46
N GLU A 698 40.19 -21.32 27.60
CA GLU A 698 41.07 -21.03 26.47
C GLU A 698 40.92 -22.10 25.37
N PRO A 699 40.99 -21.71 24.09
CA PRO A 699 40.91 -22.66 22.98
C PRO A 699 42.18 -23.51 22.93
N VAL A 700 41.97 -24.83 22.87
CA VAL A 700 43.00 -25.82 22.57
C VAL A 700 43.57 -25.49 21.19
N LYS A 701 44.84 -25.06 21.15
CA LYS A 701 45.63 -24.98 19.94
C LYS A 701 45.92 -26.40 19.43
N ASP A 702 45.70 -26.60 18.14
CA ASP A 702 46.20 -27.75 17.38
C ASP A 702 47.66 -28.04 17.72
N ARG A 703 47.92 -29.28 18.15
CA ARG A 703 49.28 -29.85 18.16
C ARG A 703 49.46 -30.67 16.89
N ASN A 704 50.17 -30.10 15.94
CA ASN A 704 51.13 -30.86 15.15
C ASN A 704 52.56 -30.47 15.58
N SER A 705 53.38 -31.50 15.75
CA SER A 705 54.84 -31.51 15.94
C SER A 705 55.39 -31.62 17.38
N LEU A 706 55.86 -32.84 17.63
CA LEU A 706 57.18 -33.24 18.17
C LEU A 706 57.51 -33.05 19.67
N THR A 707 57.77 -34.24 20.26
CA THR A 707 58.88 -34.64 21.14
C THR A 707 58.80 -34.50 22.67
N LEU A 708 58.83 -35.70 23.28
CA LEU A 708 59.62 -36.22 24.42
C LEU A 708 59.55 -35.59 25.83
N GLY A 709 59.43 -36.50 26.82
CA GLY A 709 59.93 -36.36 28.20
C GLY A 709 58.81 -36.15 29.24
N SER A 710 58.28 -37.18 29.91
CA SER A 710 58.84 -37.96 31.04
C SER A 710 58.34 -37.50 32.42
N LYS A 711 57.87 -38.49 33.21
CA LYS A 711 57.92 -38.64 34.68
C LYS A 711 56.90 -37.85 35.53
N THR A 712 55.90 -38.56 36.10
CA THR A 712 55.80 -39.20 37.45
C THR A 712 55.33 -38.21 38.52
N SER A 713 54.12 -38.44 39.07
CA SER A 713 53.86 -38.89 40.45
C SER A 713 53.74 -37.66 41.39
N ASP A 714 52.87 -37.53 42.38
CA ASP A 714 52.28 -38.46 43.34
C ASP A 714 51.06 -37.81 44.04
N ILE A 715 50.07 -38.66 44.37
CA ILE A 715 49.48 -38.95 45.70
C ILE A 715 48.73 -37.85 46.52
N SER A 716 47.52 -38.29 46.95
CA SER A 716 46.82 -38.02 48.23
C SER A 716 46.10 -36.68 48.43
N THR A 717 44.94 -36.57 49.08
CA THR A 717 44.09 -37.53 49.83
C THR A 717 42.69 -36.93 50.03
N GLN A 718 41.68 -37.80 50.02
CA GLN A 718 40.49 -37.93 50.92
C GLN A 718 39.98 -36.67 51.65
N SER A 719 38.69 -36.35 51.67
CA SER A 719 37.54 -37.10 52.23
C SER A 719 36.26 -36.29 51.90
N SER A 720 35.15 -36.88 51.44
CA SER A 720 34.06 -37.52 52.22
C SER A 720 33.45 -36.54 53.26
N ASP A 721 32.16 -36.28 53.40
CA ASP A 721 30.93 -37.03 53.10
C ASP A 721 29.70 -36.09 53.08
N LEU A 722 28.65 -36.57 52.40
CA LEU A 722 27.21 -36.55 52.70
C LEU A 722 26.63 -35.48 53.67
N TYR A 723 25.50 -34.87 53.31
CA TYR A 723 24.20 -35.24 53.91
C TYR A 723 23.01 -34.70 53.09
N ILE A 724 21.96 -35.52 53.07
CA ILE A 724 20.64 -35.36 52.45
C ILE A 724 19.64 -34.87 53.51
N ASN A 725 18.68 -34.04 53.07
CA ASN A 725 17.34 -33.72 53.61
C ASN A 725 17.18 -33.13 55.03
N SER A 726 16.59 -31.92 55.04
CA SER A 726 15.22 -31.69 55.54
C SER A 726 14.63 -30.45 54.89
#